data_AF-A0AAV7K8F9-F1
#
_entry.id   AF-A0AAV7K8F9-F1
#
_cell.length_a   1.000
_cell.length_b   1.000
_cell.length_c   1.000
_cell.angle_alpha   90.00
_cell.angle_beta   90.00
_cell.angle_gamma   90.00
#
_symmetry.space_group_name_H-M   'P 1'
#
loop_
_entity.id
_entity.type
_entity.pdbx_description
1 polymer ?
#
loop_
_entity_poly.entity_id
_entity_poly.type
_entity_poly.pdbx_seq_one_letter_code
_entity_poly.pdbx_strand_id
1 'polypeptide(L)'
;MESPGMSDSLVIHSQIVLARVNALRHNRKLCDVILIAGDTEICAHRAILAACSSYFEAMFSTGMLESREEKILIQEMESSVLGRLIDFAYTGDIDLTADNVLELLSASSRLQMDAVQNLCCDYLREQLDPHNCLEIRGFAEQYGCSSLTEVIDRFTEKNFQEVCQNEEFLKHPFEHLNSLLFSDKLNVPKEEVVFDSLIRWVHSSPDLRKHNLPTLLSAVRLPLLETKFLMTRVDQEELVRESIECRDLVDEAKRFQLVPDLFHEPTSRSPRMVPRHATIGTLMAVGGKESSEHITRSVESYNCLEDCWSRSTDMIVRRQQLGVGMVGRKVLAVGGSDGSLRLSSVECYDPNTGSWAFVSPMQTCRSGVAVGVLGGAMYAVGGYDGRACLQTVERFDPDMNLWSQVASMSSRRSFPGAAVHSKRLYVFGGNDGSAFLDIVEAYDPHLNRWHTIAPMTKPRAGIALTCYIGVLQMGFEGGYVSPTANSLIKYTPLTINILPIFAGFIFLGTLVMLPLLSFTSQTINSKALLIASIVPGCVGWFTVVLSNDVYTMLLGRFLLGIQSSILFLTSIYLGESSPSNRRRFYCSGIGLSTRFGAVLIYVLGIWMSFRWLAVTAIILELIFVCMLLLNPVSANWLVQQGLEERAKKSLRYFNGNGFDSDSEIFNMKQNNITKLSVREKIGQLSKWRVVKPILIITTLNNFKPLSGYPFIITFSSQILSKQRGLPPNIAALVLPIMILIGNILGQQIVSHFNLKKILISTTVLLLLSHLSMTIYFAIADYMMNCSIHDDVDGSSFCYTSSFWPILSTALYGISYGMGLDSVSYALVGEAFDANNRELSICILHTVGTLISIIVIVLFQYIFTYVGGTLTFGIFALFVISALPFEYYLINY
;
A
#
# COMPACT_ATOMS: atom_id res chain seq x y z
N MET A 1 56.77 23.02 14.70
CA MET A 1 56.69 24.29 15.45
C MET A 1 55.26 24.78 15.33
N GLU A 2 54.39 24.25 16.19
CA GLU A 2 53.09 24.88 16.48
C GLU A 2 53.29 25.67 17.78
N SER A 3 52.89 26.93 17.78
CA SER A 3 53.07 27.86 18.89
C SER A 3 52.18 27.48 20.09
N PRO A 4 52.72 27.15 21.28
CA PRO A 4 51.96 27.16 22.51
C PRO A 4 51.94 28.61 23.01
N GLY A 5 50.94 29.41 22.63
CA GLY A 5 51.07 30.86 22.80
C GLY A 5 49.77 31.64 22.68
N MET A 6 48.96 31.60 23.74
CA MET A 6 48.24 32.75 24.33
C MET A 6 47.17 32.27 25.34
N SER A 7 46.52 31.13 25.09
CA SER A 7 45.46 30.58 25.94
C SER A 7 45.94 30.28 27.37
N ASP A 8 47.11 29.68 27.52
CA ASP A 8 47.58 29.17 28.82
C ASP A 8 47.92 30.31 29.80
N SER A 9 48.38 31.46 29.29
CA SER A 9 48.75 32.61 30.14
C SER A 9 47.55 33.31 30.79
N LEU A 10 46.38 33.30 30.13
CA LEU A 10 45.15 33.90 30.63
C LEU A 10 44.46 33.03 31.68
N VAL A 11 44.51 31.69 31.53
CA VAL A 11 44.00 30.73 32.51
C VAL A 11 44.77 30.81 33.84
N ILE A 12 46.08 31.09 33.78
CA ILE A 12 46.91 31.26 34.99
C ILE A 12 46.51 32.52 35.78
N HIS A 13 46.10 33.60 35.11
CA HIS A 13 45.74 34.85 35.78
C HIS A 13 44.46 34.70 36.63
N SER A 14 43.41 34.07 36.09
CA SER A 14 42.15 33.84 36.83
C SER A 14 42.36 32.94 38.05
N GLN A 15 43.17 31.89 37.93
CA GLN A 15 43.53 31.00 39.03
C GLN A 15 44.28 31.74 40.16
N ILE A 16 45.24 32.61 39.82
CA ILE A 16 45.98 33.41 40.82
C ILE A 16 45.06 34.38 41.55
N VAL A 17 44.13 35.03 40.84
CA VAL A 17 43.16 35.96 41.44
C VAL A 17 42.24 35.21 42.40
N LEU A 18 41.65 34.10 41.98
CA LEU A 18 40.79 33.27 42.83
C LEU A 18 41.54 32.74 44.07
N ALA A 19 42.78 32.27 43.90
CA ALA A 19 43.62 31.82 45.02
C ALA A 19 43.90 32.94 46.04
N ARG A 20 44.17 34.17 45.58
CA ARG A 20 44.37 35.33 46.47
C ARG A 20 43.08 35.70 47.20
N VAL A 21 41.95 35.65 46.51
CA VAL A 21 40.64 35.96 47.09
C VAL A 21 40.21 34.88 48.10
N ASN A 22 40.57 33.62 47.86
CA ASN A 22 40.40 32.54 48.85
C ASN A 22 41.26 32.78 50.11
N ALA A 23 42.51 33.24 49.94
CA ALA A 23 43.36 33.61 51.08
C ALA A 23 42.78 34.78 51.89
N LEU A 24 42.07 35.72 51.25
CA LEU A 24 41.35 36.79 51.96
C LEU A 24 40.16 36.25 52.78
N ARG A 25 39.41 35.28 52.23
CA ARG A 25 38.32 34.58 52.95
C ARG A 25 38.81 33.90 54.21
N HIS A 26 39.88 33.09 54.14
CA HIS A 26 40.42 32.39 55.32
C HIS A 26 40.94 33.36 56.40
N ASN A 27 41.47 34.51 55.99
CA ASN A 27 41.91 35.56 56.92
C ASN A 27 40.76 36.48 57.41
N ARG A 28 39.51 36.21 57.00
CA ARG A 28 38.30 37.02 57.30
C ARG A 28 38.46 38.49 56.91
N LYS A 29 39.14 38.79 55.81
CA LYS A 29 39.36 40.15 55.30
C LYS A 29 38.44 40.41 54.12
N LEU A 30 37.71 41.54 54.18
CA LEU A 30 36.77 41.99 53.14
C LEU A 30 35.54 41.08 52.91
N CYS A 31 35.27 40.12 53.81
CA CYS A 31 34.03 39.33 53.77
C CYS A 31 32.83 40.20 54.17
N ASP A 32 31.75 40.13 53.39
CA ASP A 32 30.55 40.96 53.51
C ASP A 32 29.28 40.13 53.78
N VAL A 33 29.42 38.81 53.94
CA VAL A 33 28.32 37.90 54.32
C VAL A 33 28.83 36.71 55.13
N ILE A 34 28.02 36.26 56.09
CA ILE A 34 28.21 35.04 56.88
C ILE A 34 27.02 34.11 56.63
N LEU A 35 27.28 32.94 56.08
CA LEU A 35 26.27 31.89 55.88
C LEU A 35 26.27 30.96 57.10
N ILE A 36 25.08 30.68 57.64
CA ILE A 36 24.87 29.78 58.77
C ILE A 36 24.18 28.51 58.25
N ALA A 37 24.84 27.36 58.41
CA ALA A 37 24.26 26.04 58.18
C ALA A 37 24.49 25.17 59.41
N GLY A 38 23.39 24.77 60.07
CA GLY A 38 23.43 24.12 61.38
C GLY A 38 24.21 24.97 62.40
N ASP A 39 25.26 24.39 62.98
CA ASP A 39 26.11 25.05 63.99
C ASP A 39 27.36 25.74 63.41
N THR A 40 27.53 25.76 62.08
CA THR A 40 28.74 26.30 61.43
C THR A 40 28.49 27.66 60.79
N GLU A 41 29.39 28.61 61.06
CA GLU A 41 29.40 29.94 60.43
C GLU A 41 30.49 30.00 59.35
N ILE A 42 30.10 30.27 58.10
CA ILE A 42 31.01 30.33 56.94
C ILE A 42 31.05 31.77 56.41
N CYS A 43 32.21 32.43 56.52
CA CYS A 43 32.43 33.77 55.94
C CYS A 43 32.66 33.67 54.42
N ALA A 44 32.04 34.55 53.64
CA ALA A 44 32.18 34.60 52.19
C ALA A 44 32.04 36.04 51.64
N HIS A 45 32.21 36.18 50.33
CA HIS A 45 32.01 37.42 49.57
C HIS A 45 30.78 37.29 48.69
N ARG A 46 29.81 38.21 48.81
CA ARG A 46 28.55 38.22 48.05
C ARG A 46 28.77 38.22 46.54
N ALA A 47 29.75 38.99 46.07
CA ALA A 47 30.06 39.11 44.64
C ALA A 47 30.50 37.78 44.00
N ILE A 48 31.22 36.94 44.75
CA ILE A 48 31.73 35.66 44.25
C ILE A 48 30.61 34.61 44.28
N LEU A 49 29.82 34.59 45.35
CA LEU A 49 28.67 33.70 45.45
C LEU A 49 27.61 34.01 44.38
N ALA A 50 27.31 35.29 44.15
CA ALA A 50 26.41 35.71 43.07
C ALA A 50 26.95 35.36 41.68
N ALA A 51 28.27 35.49 41.46
CA ALA A 51 28.87 35.13 40.18
C ALA A 51 28.84 33.61 39.91
N CYS A 52 28.86 32.78 40.95
CA CYS A 52 28.87 31.31 40.83
C CYS A 52 27.47 30.67 40.89
N SER A 53 26.43 31.39 41.32
CA SER A 53 25.10 30.84 41.59
C SER A 53 24.01 31.89 41.36
N SER A 54 23.08 31.54 40.48
CA SER A 54 21.89 32.35 40.18
C SER A 54 20.97 32.51 41.41
N TYR A 55 20.97 31.54 42.32
CA TYR A 55 20.23 31.63 43.58
C TYR A 55 20.77 32.74 44.48
N PHE A 56 22.10 32.80 44.67
CA PHE A 56 22.73 33.87 45.46
C PHE A 56 22.65 35.22 44.75
N GLU A 57 22.77 35.26 43.43
CA GLU A 57 22.57 36.49 42.65
C GLU A 57 21.16 37.06 42.88
N ALA A 58 20.13 36.22 42.77
CA ALA A 58 18.75 36.62 43.02
C ALA A 58 18.54 37.08 44.46
N MET A 59 19.08 36.33 45.44
CA MET A 59 19.00 36.65 46.87
C MET A 59 19.62 38.02 47.22
N PHE A 60 20.75 38.36 46.61
CA PHE A 60 21.46 39.61 46.91
C PHE A 60 20.98 40.80 46.07
N SER A 61 20.43 40.57 44.88
CA SER A 61 20.04 41.63 43.93
C SER A 61 18.58 42.06 44.04
N THR A 62 17.68 41.14 44.39
CA THR A 62 16.28 41.51 44.69
C THR A 62 16.21 42.05 46.12
N GLY A 63 15.50 43.17 46.34
CA GLY A 63 15.49 43.89 47.62
C GLY A 63 14.80 43.19 48.80
N MET A 64 14.97 41.86 48.93
CA MET A 64 14.53 41.01 50.04
C MET A 64 15.29 41.33 51.33
N LEU A 65 14.82 40.85 52.49
CA LEU A 65 15.39 41.18 53.80
C LEU A 65 16.84 40.68 53.93
N GLU A 66 17.10 39.52 53.37
CA GLU A 66 18.38 38.82 53.28
C GLU A 66 19.44 39.66 52.53
N SER A 67 19.02 40.54 51.61
CA SER A 67 19.93 41.47 50.92
C SER A 67 20.54 42.51 51.88
N ARG A 68 19.96 42.73 53.06
CA ARG A 68 20.43 43.71 54.06
C ARG A 68 21.02 43.06 55.32
N GLU A 69 20.91 41.75 55.45
CA GLU A 69 21.43 41.01 56.59
C GLU A 69 22.87 40.55 56.36
N GLU A 70 23.69 40.64 57.43
CA GLU A 70 25.08 40.18 57.44
C GLU A 70 25.17 38.67 57.71
N LYS A 71 24.18 38.10 58.41
CA LYS A 71 24.10 36.67 58.74
C LYS A 71 22.85 36.06 58.10
N ILE A 72 23.05 35.08 57.20
CA ILE A 72 21.95 34.43 56.47
C ILE A 72 21.89 32.95 56.85
N LEU A 73 20.71 32.48 57.26
CA LEU A 73 20.48 31.08 57.61
C LEU A 73 20.04 30.30 56.37
N ILE A 74 20.81 29.27 55.98
CA ILE A 74 20.42 28.34 54.93
C ILE A 74 19.77 27.13 55.60
N GLN A 75 18.46 26.98 55.43
CA GLN A 75 17.69 25.90 56.02
C GLN A 75 17.91 24.58 55.26
N GLU A 76 17.87 23.46 55.99
CA GLU A 76 17.87 22.09 55.45
C GLU A 76 19.09 21.70 54.58
N MET A 77 20.28 22.17 54.95
CA MET A 77 21.55 21.73 54.34
C MET A 77 22.59 21.35 55.40
N GLU A 78 23.34 20.28 55.12
CA GLU A 78 24.48 19.89 55.97
C GLU A 78 25.64 20.87 55.82
N SER A 79 26.28 21.20 56.94
CA SER A 79 27.41 22.13 57.01
C SER A 79 28.63 21.68 56.18
N SER A 80 28.87 20.38 56.11
CA SER A 80 29.98 19.79 55.34
C SER A 80 29.81 20.00 53.82
N VAL A 81 28.59 19.80 53.31
CA VAL A 81 28.22 19.94 51.89
C VAL A 81 28.25 21.40 51.48
N LEU A 82 27.65 22.30 52.29
CA LEU A 82 27.68 23.74 52.02
C LEU A 82 29.12 24.29 52.01
N GLY A 83 29.95 23.83 52.94
CA GLY A 83 31.38 24.18 52.98
C GLY A 83 32.08 23.85 51.67
N ARG A 84 31.91 22.63 51.15
CA ARG A 84 32.51 22.18 49.88
C ARG A 84 32.02 22.97 48.67
N LEU A 85 30.73 23.29 48.60
CA LEU A 85 30.18 24.11 47.51
C LEU A 85 30.70 25.54 47.52
N ILE A 86 30.84 26.13 48.71
CA ILE A 86 31.45 27.46 48.83
C ILE A 86 32.93 27.36 48.49
N ASP A 87 33.67 26.35 48.95
CA ASP A 87 35.07 26.18 48.61
C ASP A 87 35.27 26.05 47.10
N PHE A 88 34.40 25.32 46.41
CA PHE A 88 34.38 25.24 44.94
C PHE A 88 34.25 26.62 44.27
N ALA A 89 33.46 27.55 44.82
CA ALA A 89 33.34 28.90 44.28
C ALA A 89 34.68 29.69 44.29
N TYR A 90 35.63 29.29 45.13
CA TYR A 90 36.96 29.93 45.24
C TYR A 90 38.10 29.08 44.64
N THR A 91 37.99 27.75 44.64
CA THR A 91 39.03 26.84 44.15
C THR A 91 38.78 26.40 42.70
N GLY A 92 37.51 26.33 42.28
CA GLY A 92 37.10 25.72 41.01
C GLY A 92 37.25 24.20 40.99
N ASP A 93 37.53 23.56 42.13
CA ASP A 93 37.80 22.13 42.25
C ASP A 93 36.94 21.52 43.36
N ILE A 94 36.42 20.31 43.11
CA ILE A 94 35.55 19.59 44.03
C ILE A 94 35.83 18.09 44.00
N ASP A 95 36.13 17.52 45.17
CA ASP A 95 36.37 16.08 45.32
C ASP A 95 35.03 15.32 45.33
N LEU A 96 34.76 14.58 44.25
CA LEU A 96 33.58 13.72 44.11
C LEU A 96 33.88 12.28 44.52
N THR A 97 33.06 11.72 45.41
CA THR A 97 33.12 10.34 45.90
C THR A 97 31.74 9.70 45.89
N ALA A 98 31.64 8.36 45.83
CA ALA A 98 30.36 7.65 45.79
C ALA A 98 29.38 8.06 46.93
N ASP A 99 29.90 8.32 48.13
CA ASP A 99 29.09 8.71 49.29
C ASP A 99 28.62 10.18 49.27
N ASN A 100 29.32 11.07 48.55
CA ASN A 100 29.07 12.52 48.63
C ASN A 100 28.31 13.08 47.40
N VAL A 101 28.32 12.36 46.27
CA VAL A 101 27.84 12.87 44.98
C VAL A 101 26.33 13.13 44.99
N LEU A 102 25.53 12.28 45.63
CA LEU A 102 24.07 12.46 45.68
C LEU A 102 23.67 13.67 46.53
N GLU A 103 24.33 13.87 47.67
CA GLU A 103 24.09 15.02 48.54
C GLU A 103 24.55 16.32 47.86
N LEU A 104 25.72 16.32 47.21
CA LEU A 104 26.23 17.44 46.43
C LEU A 104 25.35 17.79 45.23
N LEU A 105 24.82 16.78 44.53
CA LEU A 105 23.87 16.99 43.42
C LEU A 105 22.59 17.64 43.92
N SER A 106 22.05 17.17 45.06
CA SER A 106 20.85 17.76 45.67
C SER A 106 21.06 19.21 46.10
N ALA A 107 22.22 19.52 46.70
CA ALA A 107 22.56 20.84 47.19
C ALA A 107 22.89 21.82 46.05
N SER A 108 23.64 21.38 45.04
CA SER A 108 23.97 22.19 43.86
C SER A 108 22.74 22.54 43.02
N SER A 109 21.78 21.62 42.89
CA SER A 109 20.50 21.89 42.23
C SER A 109 19.68 22.95 42.99
N ARG A 110 19.59 22.85 44.32
CA ARG A 110 18.90 23.84 45.16
C ARG A 110 19.53 25.23 45.09
N LEU A 111 20.87 25.28 45.12
CA LEU A 111 21.64 26.53 45.02
C LEU A 111 21.87 26.98 43.57
N GLN A 112 21.32 26.28 42.57
CA GLN A 112 21.48 26.61 41.14
C GLN A 112 22.95 26.81 40.72
N MET A 113 23.81 25.86 41.11
CA MET A 113 25.23 25.82 40.74
C MET A 113 25.45 24.83 39.59
N ASP A 114 25.16 25.26 38.36
CA ASP A 114 25.15 24.41 37.16
C ASP A 114 26.51 23.72 36.89
N ALA A 115 27.63 24.38 37.18
CA ALA A 115 28.97 23.82 36.97
C ALA A 115 29.21 22.57 37.85
N VAL A 116 28.80 22.61 39.12
CA VAL A 116 28.92 21.47 40.03
C VAL A 116 27.93 20.37 39.65
N GLN A 117 26.72 20.75 39.24
CA GLN A 117 25.71 19.81 38.76
C GLN A 117 26.21 19.02 37.55
N ASN A 118 26.86 19.68 36.58
CA ASN A 118 27.44 19.03 35.41
C ASN A 118 28.58 18.07 35.80
N LEU A 119 29.47 18.47 36.71
CA LEU A 119 30.54 17.59 37.21
C LEU A 119 29.99 16.35 37.94
N CYS A 120 28.93 16.52 38.73
CA CYS A 120 28.24 15.39 39.36
C CYS A 120 27.59 14.47 38.31
N CYS A 121 26.97 15.03 37.26
CA CYS A 121 26.40 14.25 36.16
C CYS A 121 27.45 13.46 35.38
N ASP A 122 28.61 14.06 35.11
CA ASP A 122 29.72 13.41 34.41
C ASP A 122 30.30 12.25 35.24
N TYR A 123 30.47 12.45 36.56
CA TYR A 123 30.90 11.38 37.46
C TYR A 123 29.89 10.22 37.48
N LEU A 124 28.59 10.52 37.61
CA LEU A 124 27.54 9.50 37.58
C LEU A 124 27.49 8.75 36.25
N ARG A 125 27.80 9.43 35.14
CA ARG A 125 27.86 8.83 33.82
C ARG A 125 28.99 7.80 33.67
N GLU A 126 30.15 8.05 34.28
CA GLU A 126 31.28 7.12 34.25
C GLU A 126 31.04 5.88 35.12
N GLN A 127 30.18 5.98 36.14
CA GLN A 127 29.88 4.90 37.09
C GLN A 127 28.61 4.10 36.74
N LEU A 128 28.05 4.25 35.53
CA LEU A 128 26.83 3.53 35.14
C LEU A 128 27.04 2.01 35.02
N ASP A 129 26.23 1.28 35.77
CA ASP A 129 26.17 -0.18 35.81
C ASP A 129 24.71 -0.67 35.71
N PRO A 130 24.42 -1.86 35.15
CA PRO A 130 23.06 -2.40 35.06
C PRO A 130 22.31 -2.49 36.40
N HIS A 131 23.02 -2.55 37.54
CA HIS A 131 22.41 -2.61 38.87
C HIS A 131 22.05 -1.23 39.43
N ASN A 132 22.79 -0.17 39.07
CA ASN A 132 22.60 1.17 39.63
C ASN A 132 21.84 2.14 38.69
N CYS A 133 21.69 1.79 37.41
CA CYS A 133 21.21 2.72 36.40
C CYS A 133 19.80 3.27 36.69
N LEU A 134 18.90 2.44 37.24
CA LEU A 134 17.52 2.85 37.53
C LEU A 134 17.44 3.81 38.71
N GLU A 135 18.27 3.63 39.74
CA GLU A 135 18.33 4.52 40.90
C GLU A 135 18.90 5.88 40.50
N ILE A 136 20.02 5.88 39.78
CA ILE A 136 20.65 7.11 39.26
C ILE A 136 19.67 7.86 38.36
N ARG A 137 18.85 7.15 37.58
CA ARG A 137 17.80 7.76 36.76
C ARG A 137 16.74 8.48 37.61
N GLY A 138 16.27 7.84 38.68
CA GLY A 138 15.30 8.45 39.61
C GLY A 138 15.84 9.75 40.22
N PHE A 139 17.12 9.78 40.58
CA PHE A 139 17.78 11.00 41.05
C PHE A 139 17.90 12.05 39.94
N ALA A 140 18.32 11.67 38.74
CA ALA A 140 18.44 12.60 37.61
C ALA A 140 17.11 13.27 37.27
N GLU A 141 16.00 12.54 37.33
CA GLU A 141 14.64 13.05 37.11
C GLU A 141 14.19 13.99 38.23
N GLN A 142 14.44 13.63 39.50
CA GLN A 142 14.10 14.46 40.65
C GLN A 142 14.78 15.85 40.62
N TYR A 143 16.00 15.93 40.09
CA TYR A 143 16.78 17.17 39.99
C TYR A 143 16.79 17.80 38.58
N GLY A 144 15.97 17.30 37.65
CA GLY A 144 15.79 17.89 36.32
C GLY A 144 17.00 17.77 35.37
N CYS A 145 17.87 16.79 35.56
CA CYS A 145 19.07 16.57 34.75
C CYS A 145 18.73 15.81 33.45
N SER A 146 18.15 16.50 32.45
CA SER A 146 17.68 15.86 31.21
C SER A 146 18.78 15.18 30.39
N SER A 147 19.98 15.77 30.32
CA SER A 147 21.12 15.21 29.57
C SER A 147 21.60 13.87 30.14
N LEU A 148 21.61 13.73 31.47
CA LEU A 148 21.95 12.50 32.15
C LEU A 148 20.84 11.45 31.98
N THR A 149 19.57 11.84 32.12
CA THR A 149 18.42 10.94 31.91
C THR A 149 18.43 10.34 30.49
N GLU A 150 18.71 11.11 29.45
CA GLU A 150 18.82 10.58 28.07
C GLU A 150 19.99 9.61 27.87
N VAL A 151 21.10 9.80 28.59
CA VAL A 151 22.24 8.87 28.56
C VAL A 151 21.89 7.57 29.28
N ILE A 152 21.22 7.68 30.42
CA ILE A 152 20.77 6.52 31.20
C ILE A 152 19.71 5.73 30.44
N ASP A 153 18.72 6.39 29.85
CA ASP A 153 17.68 5.73 29.05
C ASP A 153 18.30 4.93 27.90
N ARG A 154 19.29 5.48 27.19
CA ARG A 154 20.04 4.75 26.15
C ARG A 154 20.84 3.56 26.71
N PHE A 155 21.41 3.70 27.90
CA PHE A 155 22.14 2.62 28.56
C PHE A 155 21.19 1.50 29.00
N THR A 156 20.04 1.84 29.59
CA THR A 156 18.99 0.91 29.98
C THR A 156 18.39 0.20 28.77
N GLU A 157 18.17 0.91 27.65
CA GLU A 157 17.74 0.30 26.38
C GLU A 157 18.74 -0.75 25.88
N LYS A 158 20.05 -0.48 26.01
CA LYS A 158 21.12 -1.37 25.53
C LYS A 158 21.31 -2.62 26.41
N ASN A 159 21.16 -2.48 27.73
CA ASN A 159 21.44 -3.53 28.71
C ASN A 159 20.18 -4.10 29.40
N PHE A 160 19.01 -3.95 28.76
CA PHE A 160 17.71 -4.29 29.33
C PHE A 160 17.61 -5.72 29.90
N GLN A 161 18.30 -6.68 29.28
CA GLN A 161 18.29 -8.09 29.73
C GLN A 161 18.81 -8.28 31.16
N GLU A 162 19.80 -7.51 31.57
CA GLU A 162 20.38 -7.57 32.92
C GLU A 162 19.54 -6.73 33.89
N VAL A 163 19.11 -5.53 33.45
CA VAL A 163 18.30 -4.61 34.26
C VAL A 163 16.98 -5.23 34.70
N CYS A 164 16.31 -6.01 33.85
CA CYS A 164 15.03 -6.67 34.17
C CYS A 164 15.12 -7.73 35.27
N GLN A 165 16.31 -8.23 35.57
CA GLN A 165 16.49 -9.27 36.57
C GLN A 165 16.52 -8.68 37.99
N ASN A 166 16.89 -7.40 38.10
CA ASN A 166 17.08 -6.68 39.35
C ASN A 166 15.75 -6.37 40.05
N GLU A 167 15.78 -6.35 41.38
CA GLU A 167 14.58 -6.07 42.20
C GLU A 167 14.10 -4.62 42.07
N GLU A 168 15.01 -3.68 41.82
CA GLU A 168 14.69 -2.26 41.62
C GLU A 168 13.78 -2.02 40.40
N PHE A 169 13.83 -2.90 39.39
CA PHE A 169 12.91 -2.85 38.25
C PHE A 169 11.43 -2.97 38.68
N LEU A 170 11.13 -3.70 39.76
CA LEU A 170 9.77 -3.92 40.24
C LEU A 170 9.15 -2.67 40.88
N LYS A 171 9.97 -1.73 41.34
CA LYS A 171 9.53 -0.48 41.99
C LYS A 171 9.24 0.64 40.98
N HIS A 172 9.55 0.43 39.70
CA HIS A 172 9.45 1.48 38.70
C HIS A 172 8.00 1.93 38.42
N PRO A 173 7.72 3.25 38.30
CA PRO A 173 6.40 3.76 37.90
C PRO A 173 6.00 3.32 36.48
N PHE A 174 4.67 3.24 36.28
CA PHE A 174 4.03 2.79 35.03
C PHE A 174 4.46 3.61 33.80
N GLU A 175 4.50 4.94 33.90
CA GLU A 175 4.73 5.83 32.74
C GLU A 175 6.08 5.57 32.07
N HIS A 176 7.12 5.40 32.87
CA HIS A 176 8.45 5.12 32.35
C HIS A 176 8.57 3.69 31.84
N LEU A 177 7.99 2.70 32.52
CA LEU A 177 7.99 1.32 32.01
C LEU A 177 7.27 1.26 30.65
N ASN A 178 6.17 1.99 30.49
CA ASN A 178 5.45 2.11 29.22
C ASN A 178 6.34 2.76 28.15
N SER A 179 7.04 3.86 28.47
CA SER A 179 7.99 4.50 27.55
C SER A 179 9.11 3.56 27.11
N LEU A 180 9.69 2.81 28.05
CA LEU A 180 10.80 1.88 27.79
C LEU A 180 10.36 0.69 26.93
N LEU A 181 9.21 0.07 27.24
CA LEU A 181 8.70 -1.09 26.50
C LEU A 181 8.22 -0.71 25.08
N PHE A 182 7.68 0.50 24.90
CA PHE A 182 7.25 1.01 23.61
C PHE A 182 8.43 1.39 22.70
N SER A 183 9.61 1.66 23.27
CA SER A 183 10.80 2.03 22.49
C SER A 183 11.24 0.94 21.52
N ASP A 184 11.35 1.28 20.23
CA ASP A 184 11.86 0.37 19.21
C ASP A 184 13.37 0.09 19.32
N LYS A 185 14.09 0.83 20.16
CA LYS A 185 15.55 0.73 20.36
C LYS A 185 15.95 -0.29 21.43
N LEU A 186 14.98 -0.83 22.16
CA LEU A 186 15.21 -1.80 23.21
C LEU A 186 15.99 -3.02 22.68
N ASN A 187 17.18 -3.26 23.25
CA ASN A 187 18.08 -4.32 22.83
C ASN A 187 17.75 -5.63 23.55
N VAL A 188 16.88 -6.41 22.93
CA VAL A 188 16.49 -7.74 23.42
C VAL A 188 16.71 -8.80 22.35
N PRO A 189 17.33 -9.95 22.69
CA PRO A 189 17.56 -11.03 21.73
C PRO A 189 16.25 -11.75 21.37
N LYS A 190 15.28 -11.76 22.30
CA LYS A 190 13.96 -12.35 22.14
C LYS A 190 12.92 -11.52 22.86
N GLU A 191 11.76 -11.37 22.24
CA GLU A 191 10.62 -10.68 22.85
C GLU A 191 10.05 -11.43 24.07
N GLU A 192 10.39 -12.72 24.23
CA GLU A 192 10.04 -13.55 25.41
C GLU A 192 10.52 -12.91 26.72
N VAL A 193 11.71 -12.29 26.71
CA VAL A 193 12.30 -11.61 27.89
C VAL A 193 11.46 -10.39 28.29
N VAL A 194 10.92 -9.68 27.30
CA VAL A 194 10.06 -8.50 27.50
C VAL A 194 8.72 -8.92 28.09
N PHE A 195 8.15 -10.03 27.62
CA PHE A 195 6.92 -10.58 28.18
C PHE A 195 7.12 -11.03 29.64
N ASP A 196 8.18 -11.79 29.92
CA ASP A 196 8.45 -12.31 31.26
C ASP A 196 8.73 -11.20 32.28
N SER A 197 9.49 -10.18 31.89
CA SER A 197 9.75 -9.01 32.75
C SER A 197 8.48 -8.20 33.05
N LEU A 198 7.59 -8.03 32.05
CA LEU A 198 6.30 -7.38 32.25
C LEU A 198 5.42 -8.16 33.24
N ILE A 199 5.30 -9.47 33.06
CA ILE A 199 4.49 -10.32 33.95
C ILE A 199 5.06 -10.31 35.37
N ARG A 200 6.39 -10.37 35.52
CA ARG A 200 7.05 -10.24 36.84
C ARG A 200 6.75 -8.90 37.52
N TRP A 201 6.72 -7.80 36.76
CA TRP A 201 6.37 -6.47 37.29
C TRP A 201 4.91 -6.39 37.74
N VAL A 202 3.96 -6.96 36.97
CA VAL A 202 2.53 -6.96 37.33
C VAL A 202 2.26 -7.81 38.57
N HIS A 203 2.89 -8.99 38.68
CA HIS A 203 2.73 -9.89 39.84
C HIS A 203 3.21 -9.30 41.16
N SER A 204 4.15 -8.34 41.15
CA SER A 204 4.62 -7.70 42.38
C SER A 204 3.55 -6.84 43.09
N SER A 205 2.54 -6.36 42.36
CA SER A 205 1.36 -5.69 42.97
C SER A 205 0.12 -5.81 42.05
N PRO A 206 -0.61 -6.94 42.11
CA PRO A 206 -1.66 -7.26 41.14
C PRO A 206 -2.86 -6.31 41.22
N ASP A 207 -3.24 -5.86 42.42
CA ASP A 207 -4.46 -5.07 42.63
C ASP A 207 -4.43 -3.70 41.93
N LEU A 208 -3.27 -3.05 41.91
CA LEU A 208 -3.08 -1.74 41.28
C LEU A 208 -2.68 -1.84 39.80
N ARG A 209 -1.93 -2.89 39.43
CA ARG A 209 -1.29 -2.99 38.10
C ARG A 209 -2.10 -3.78 37.07
N LYS A 210 -3.11 -4.55 37.50
CA LYS A 210 -3.98 -5.32 36.59
C LYS A 210 -4.70 -4.45 35.56
N HIS A 211 -5.11 -3.23 35.93
CA HIS A 211 -5.73 -2.28 35.01
C HIS A 211 -4.78 -1.75 33.92
N ASN A 212 -3.48 -1.74 34.18
CA ASN A 212 -2.45 -1.22 33.27
C ASN A 212 -1.91 -2.29 32.30
N LEU A 213 -2.24 -3.57 32.55
CA LEU A 213 -1.75 -4.71 31.78
C LEU A 213 -2.08 -4.64 30.28
N PRO A 214 -3.31 -4.29 29.84
CA PRO A 214 -3.62 -4.24 28.40
C PRO A 214 -2.75 -3.24 27.63
N THR A 215 -2.49 -2.07 28.22
CA THR A 215 -1.65 -1.03 27.61
C THR A 215 -0.20 -1.49 27.52
N LEU A 216 0.37 -2.07 28.57
CA LEU A 216 1.76 -2.56 28.54
C LEU A 216 1.91 -3.78 27.63
N LEU A 217 0.92 -4.67 27.60
CA LEU A 217 0.92 -5.85 26.71
C LEU A 217 0.86 -5.42 25.25
N SER A 218 0.24 -4.28 24.94
CA SER A 218 0.26 -3.67 23.60
C SER A 218 1.65 -3.13 23.19
N ALA A 219 2.57 -2.92 24.13
CA ALA A 219 3.96 -2.57 23.84
C ALA A 219 4.83 -3.81 23.53
N VAL A 220 4.37 -5.01 23.89
CA VAL A 220 5.05 -6.29 23.61
C VAL A 220 4.70 -6.79 22.21
N ARG A 221 5.70 -7.24 21.46
CA ARG A 221 5.55 -7.73 20.07
C ARG A 221 5.13 -9.19 20.04
N LEU A 222 3.96 -9.47 20.62
CA LEU A 222 3.37 -10.81 20.68
C LEU A 222 3.38 -11.59 19.35
N PRO A 223 3.12 -10.98 18.18
CA PRO A 223 3.18 -11.69 16.89
C PRO A 223 4.53 -12.34 16.58
N LEU A 224 5.63 -11.79 17.13
CA LEU A 224 7.01 -12.22 16.89
C LEU A 224 7.53 -13.25 17.91
N LEU A 225 6.73 -13.65 18.90
CA LEU A 225 7.08 -14.69 19.85
C LEU A 225 7.15 -16.07 19.19
N GLU A 226 7.89 -17.02 19.77
CA GLU A 226 7.88 -18.39 19.29
C GLU A 226 6.47 -19.01 19.44
N THR A 227 5.95 -19.68 18.41
CA THR A 227 4.59 -20.25 18.41
C THR A 227 4.34 -21.18 19.59
N LYS A 228 5.36 -21.95 19.99
CA LYS A 228 5.29 -22.81 21.17
C LYS A 228 5.07 -21.99 22.44
N PHE A 229 5.85 -20.92 22.63
CA PHE A 229 5.78 -20.05 23.80
C PHE A 229 4.44 -19.31 23.89
N LEU A 230 3.93 -18.81 22.76
CA LEU A 230 2.63 -18.12 22.69
C LEU A 230 1.47 -19.03 23.14
N MET A 231 1.46 -20.30 22.68
CA MET A 231 0.38 -21.24 22.98
C MET A 231 0.49 -21.88 24.37
N THR A 232 1.70 -22.10 24.89
CA THR A 232 1.87 -22.80 26.18
C THR A 232 1.95 -21.88 27.37
N ARG A 233 2.52 -20.67 27.24
CA ARG A 233 2.74 -19.75 28.37
C ARG A 233 1.80 -18.55 28.31
N VAL A 234 1.81 -17.80 27.21
CA VAL A 234 1.02 -16.55 27.10
C VAL A 234 -0.48 -16.81 27.16
N ASP A 235 -0.98 -17.83 26.46
CA ASP A 235 -2.41 -18.18 26.43
C ASP A 235 -2.91 -18.81 27.74
N GLN A 236 -2.00 -19.36 28.55
CA GLN A 236 -2.34 -20.02 29.82
C GLN A 236 -2.29 -19.07 31.03
N GLU A 237 -1.66 -17.90 30.91
CA GLU A 237 -1.51 -16.93 32.00
C GLU A 237 -2.88 -16.38 32.46
N GLU A 238 -3.16 -16.47 33.77
CA GLU A 238 -4.48 -16.14 34.34
C GLU A 238 -4.88 -14.67 34.10
N LEU A 239 -3.93 -13.74 34.30
CA LEU A 239 -4.16 -12.30 34.13
C LEU A 239 -4.50 -11.90 32.69
N VAL A 240 -4.00 -12.66 31.70
CA VAL A 240 -4.28 -12.43 30.27
C VAL A 240 -5.66 -12.97 29.90
N ARG A 241 -6.07 -14.11 30.46
CA ARG A 241 -7.37 -14.74 30.19
C ARG A 241 -8.55 -13.98 30.78
N GLU A 242 -8.35 -13.31 31.90
CA GLU A 242 -9.38 -12.51 32.57
C GLU A 242 -9.73 -11.20 31.82
N SER A 243 -8.80 -10.66 31.03
CA SER A 243 -9.01 -9.42 30.27
C SER A 243 -9.38 -9.70 28.80
N ILE A 244 -10.48 -9.10 28.34
CA ILE A 244 -10.93 -9.22 26.94
C ILE A 244 -9.93 -8.53 26.01
N GLU A 245 -9.44 -7.35 26.38
CA GLU A 245 -8.48 -6.59 25.57
C GLU A 245 -7.17 -7.35 25.38
N CYS A 246 -6.64 -7.98 26.44
CA CYS A 246 -5.42 -8.79 26.34
C CYS A 246 -5.62 -10.02 25.43
N ARG A 247 -6.80 -10.65 25.47
CA ARG A 247 -7.14 -11.77 24.58
C ARG A 247 -7.19 -11.36 23.11
N ASP A 248 -7.74 -10.19 22.81
CA ASP A 248 -7.77 -9.67 21.44
C ASP A 248 -6.35 -9.47 20.88
N LEU A 249 -5.39 -9.00 21.72
CA LEU A 249 -3.98 -8.88 21.31
C LEU A 249 -3.31 -10.23 21.05
N VAL A 250 -3.63 -11.26 21.86
CA VAL A 250 -3.12 -12.62 21.66
C VAL A 250 -3.72 -13.27 20.41
N ASP A 251 -5.01 -13.07 20.17
CA ASP A 251 -5.69 -13.58 18.98
C ASP A 251 -5.16 -12.92 17.69
N GLU A 252 -4.82 -11.63 17.72
CA GLU A 252 -4.11 -10.95 16.64
C GLU A 252 -2.74 -11.60 16.36
N ALA A 253 -1.95 -11.88 17.41
CA ALA A 253 -0.66 -12.56 17.29
C ALA A 253 -0.78 -13.97 16.69
N LYS A 254 -1.79 -14.75 17.12
CA LYS A 254 -2.08 -16.08 16.56
C LYS A 254 -2.41 -16.00 15.07
N ARG A 255 -3.21 -15.00 14.65
CA ARG A 255 -3.54 -14.78 13.23
C ARG A 255 -2.32 -14.43 12.38
N PHE A 256 -1.42 -13.59 12.90
CA PHE A 256 -0.17 -13.24 12.22
C PHE A 256 0.72 -14.46 11.94
N GLN A 257 0.88 -15.36 12.93
CA GLN A 257 1.72 -16.55 12.77
C GLN A 257 1.14 -17.59 11.81
N LEU A 258 -0.19 -17.65 11.67
CA LEU A 258 -0.85 -18.58 10.74
C LEU A 258 -0.63 -18.17 9.27
N VAL A 259 -0.49 -16.87 8.98
CA VAL A 259 -0.31 -16.37 7.61
C VAL A 259 0.64 -15.14 7.60
N PRO A 260 1.96 -15.35 7.65
CA PRO A 260 2.95 -14.26 7.69
C PRO A 260 2.95 -13.36 6.45
N ASP A 261 2.58 -13.92 5.29
CA ASP A 261 2.63 -13.24 3.99
C ASP A 261 1.66 -12.03 3.88
N LEU A 262 0.62 -11.98 4.73
CA LEU A 262 -0.40 -10.93 4.76
C LEU A 262 0.13 -9.55 5.22
N PHE A 263 1.22 -9.52 5.99
CA PHE A 263 1.68 -8.31 6.70
C PHE A 263 2.97 -7.72 6.13
N HIS A 264 3.38 -8.14 4.93
CA HIS A 264 4.59 -7.61 4.28
C HIS A 264 4.41 -6.19 3.72
N GLU A 265 3.18 -5.65 3.60
CA GLU A 265 2.96 -4.27 3.16
C GLU A 265 3.17 -3.26 4.32
N PRO A 266 3.90 -2.14 4.10
CA PRO A 266 4.28 -1.21 5.15
C PRO A 266 3.10 -0.46 5.80
N THR A 267 1.93 -0.42 5.16
CA THR A 267 0.73 0.30 5.60
C THR A 267 -0.16 -0.46 6.58
N SER A 268 -0.01 -1.79 6.68
CA SER A 268 -0.81 -2.67 7.55
C SER A 268 -0.02 -3.23 8.74
N ARG A 269 1.25 -2.84 8.88
CA ARG A 269 2.08 -3.24 10.02
C ARG A 269 1.76 -2.35 11.22
N SER A 270 1.12 -2.91 12.24
CA SER A 270 1.17 -2.30 13.57
C SER A 270 2.63 -2.34 14.06
N PRO A 271 3.07 -1.40 14.93
CA PRO A 271 4.43 -1.42 15.48
C PRO A 271 4.80 -2.77 16.14
N ARG A 272 3.80 -3.52 16.60
CA ARG A 272 3.92 -4.88 17.19
C ARG A 272 4.27 -5.98 16.19
N MET A 273 4.07 -5.76 14.88
CA MET A 273 4.37 -6.72 13.82
C MET A 273 5.75 -6.48 13.18
N VAL A 274 6.48 -5.46 13.65
CA VAL A 274 7.82 -5.11 13.18
C VAL A 274 8.83 -5.53 14.23
N PRO A 275 9.87 -6.31 13.90
CA PRO A 275 10.95 -6.62 14.85
C PRO A 275 11.56 -5.35 15.44
N ARG A 276 12.03 -5.43 16.69
CA ARG A 276 12.81 -4.34 17.31
C ARG A 276 14.02 -4.06 16.46
N HIS A 277 14.57 -2.85 16.53
CA HIS A 277 15.75 -2.56 15.73
C HIS A 277 16.94 -3.46 16.09
N ALA A 278 17.03 -3.91 17.34
CA ALA A 278 18.00 -4.92 17.78
C ALA A 278 17.81 -6.33 17.18
N THR A 279 16.63 -6.64 16.63
CA THR A 279 16.34 -7.89 15.90
C THR A 279 16.49 -7.73 14.39
N ILE A 280 16.79 -6.53 13.89
CA ILE A 280 17.16 -6.32 12.48
C ILE A 280 18.54 -6.94 12.30
N GLY A 281 18.58 -8.10 11.66
CA GLY A 281 19.82 -8.83 11.41
C GLY A 281 20.89 -7.95 10.76
N THR A 282 22.14 -8.30 11.00
CA THR A 282 23.30 -7.54 10.53
C THR A 282 23.54 -7.79 9.04
N LEU A 283 23.76 -6.72 8.26
CA LEU A 283 24.20 -6.88 6.87
C LEU A 283 25.69 -7.18 6.86
N MET A 284 26.12 -8.16 6.07
CA MET A 284 27.53 -8.57 5.98
C MET A 284 28.06 -8.44 4.55
N ALA A 285 29.19 -7.77 4.40
CA ALA A 285 30.01 -7.80 3.19
C ALA A 285 31.11 -8.85 3.39
N VAL A 286 31.21 -9.83 2.49
CA VAL A 286 32.07 -11.00 2.64
C VAL A 286 33.04 -11.11 1.46
N GLY A 287 34.34 -10.92 1.71
CA GLY A 287 35.39 -11.06 0.70
C GLY A 287 35.33 -10.00 -0.41
N GLY A 288 35.89 -10.35 -1.57
CA GLY A 288 35.94 -9.48 -2.74
C GLY A 288 37.34 -8.97 -3.05
N LYS A 289 37.41 -7.79 -3.65
CA LYS A 289 38.65 -7.20 -4.17
C LYS A 289 38.75 -5.75 -3.72
N GLU A 290 39.88 -5.39 -3.15
CA GLU A 290 40.18 -4.02 -2.70
C GLU A 290 40.75 -3.17 -3.85
N SER A 291 40.84 -1.85 -3.64
CA SER A 291 41.32 -0.86 -4.62
C SER A 291 42.73 -1.13 -5.15
N SER A 292 43.53 -1.93 -4.45
CA SER A 292 44.88 -2.38 -4.83
C SER A 292 44.90 -3.65 -5.68
N GLU A 293 43.74 -4.09 -6.18
CA GLU A 293 43.52 -5.38 -6.84
C GLU A 293 43.78 -6.61 -5.95
N HIS A 294 43.99 -6.40 -4.64
CA HIS A 294 44.21 -7.46 -3.67
C HIS A 294 42.89 -8.17 -3.33
N ILE A 295 42.92 -9.50 -3.33
CA ILE A 295 41.77 -10.34 -2.95
C ILE A 295 41.76 -10.45 -1.44
N THR A 296 40.65 -10.06 -0.84
CA THR A 296 40.54 -9.95 0.61
C THR A 296 39.84 -11.15 1.26
N ARG A 297 40.12 -11.34 2.54
CA ARG A 297 39.38 -12.25 3.44
C ARG A 297 38.51 -11.47 4.43
N SER A 298 38.52 -10.13 4.36
CA SER A 298 37.81 -9.29 5.29
C SER A 298 36.31 -9.53 5.23
N VAL A 299 35.69 -9.40 6.39
CA VAL A 299 34.24 -9.42 6.54
C VAL A 299 33.85 -8.19 7.32
N GLU A 300 32.96 -7.40 6.76
CA GLU A 300 32.46 -6.18 7.39
C GLU A 300 30.97 -6.33 7.67
N SER A 301 30.58 -5.96 8.88
CA SER A 301 29.20 -6.00 9.37
C SER A 301 28.67 -4.58 9.52
N TYR A 302 27.56 -4.28 8.85
CA TYR A 302 26.88 -3.01 9.00
C TYR A 302 25.86 -3.09 10.12
N ASN A 303 26.03 -2.23 11.12
CA ASN A 303 25.07 -2.04 12.20
C ASN A 303 24.05 -0.96 11.78
N CYS A 304 22.81 -1.39 11.54
CA CYS A 304 21.72 -0.48 11.15
C CYS A 304 21.34 0.52 12.27
N LEU A 305 21.67 0.25 13.53
CA LEU A 305 21.32 1.11 14.67
C LEU A 305 22.19 2.35 14.75
N GLU A 306 23.47 2.16 14.50
CA GLU A 306 24.52 3.17 14.70
C GLU A 306 24.95 3.78 13.36
N ASP A 307 24.37 3.33 12.24
CA ASP A 307 24.74 3.68 10.86
C ASP A 307 26.25 3.58 10.64
N CYS A 308 26.85 2.47 11.11
CA CYS A 308 28.29 2.29 11.07
C CYS A 308 28.69 0.88 10.61
N TRP A 309 29.80 0.82 9.87
CA TRP A 309 30.46 -0.43 9.52
C TRP A 309 31.45 -0.82 10.61
N SER A 310 31.39 -2.08 11.02
CA SER A 310 32.30 -2.70 11.98
C SER A 310 33.02 -3.87 11.33
N ARG A 311 34.28 -4.07 11.68
CA ARG A 311 35.03 -5.22 11.19
C ARG A 311 34.62 -6.47 11.98
N SER A 312 34.14 -7.47 11.25
CA SER A 312 33.81 -8.81 11.77
C SER A 312 35.02 -9.74 11.68
N THR A 313 34.89 -10.97 12.16
CA THR A 313 35.94 -11.99 12.01
C THR A 313 36.18 -12.31 10.54
N ASP A 314 37.44 -12.22 10.13
CA ASP A 314 37.89 -12.50 8.78
C ASP A 314 37.65 -13.99 8.41
N MET A 315 37.38 -14.26 7.13
CA MET A 315 37.35 -15.62 6.59
C MET A 315 38.73 -16.29 6.70
N ILE A 316 38.74 -17.61 6.68
CA ILE A 316 39.98 -18.41 6.70
C ILE A 316 40.74 -18.23 5.38
N VAL A 317 40.02 -18.23 4.25
CA VAL A 317 40.60 -18.07 2.91
C VAL A 317 40.13 -16.78 2.26
N ARG A 318 41.04 -16.11 1.53
CA ARG A 318 40.71 -14.96 0.68
C ARG A 318 39.87 -15.40 -0.53
N ARG A 319 38.77 -14.70 -0.83
CA ARG A 319 37.82 -15.13 -1.86
C ARG A 319 37.30 -13.95 -2.68
N GLN A 320 37.32 -14.08 -4.00
CA GLN A 320 36.54 -13.26 -4.94
C GLN A 320 35.64 -14.15 -5.80
N GLN A 321 34.61 -13.55 -6.41
CA GLN A 321 33.67 -14.27 -7.30
C GLN A 321 33.00 -15.49 -6.62
N LEU A 322 32.85 -15.42 -5.30
CA LEU A 322 32.16 -16.41 -4.47
C LEU A 322 30.65 -16.24 -4.55
N GLY A 323 29.92 -17.29 -4.19
CA GLY A 323 28.50 -17.20 -3.87
C GLY A 323 28.30 -17.12 -2.37
N VAL A 324 27.42 -16.24 -1.90
CA VAL A 324 27.07 -16.13 -0.49
C VAL A 324 25.58 -16.42 -0.33
N GLY A 325 25.23 -17.21 0.66
CA GLY A 325 23.83 -17.44 1.01
C GLY A 325 23.67 -17.88 2.46
N MET A 326 22.44 -17.83 2.94
CA MET A 326 22.11 -18.13 4.33
C MET A 326 21.28 -19.40 4.43
N VAL A 327 21.75 -20.36 5.21
CA VAL A 327 21.04 -21.61 5.51
C VAL A 327 20.77 -21.67 7.00
N GLY A 328 19.49 -21.66 7.39
CA GLY A 328 19.11 -21.47 8.78
C GLY A 328 19.58 -20.10 9.31
N ARG A 329 20.44 -20.10 10.33
CA ARG A 329 21.07 -18.89 10.91
C ARG A 329 22.56 -18.75 10.58
N LYS A 330 23.08 -19.58 9.66
CA LYS A 330 24.50 -19.59 9.32
C LYS A 330 24.72 -19.02 7.92
N VAL A 331 25.80 -18.26 7.76
CA VAL A 331 26.18 -17.68 6.46
C VAL A 331 27.23 -18.57 5.82
N LEU A 332 27.00 -19.00 4.58
CA LEU A 332 27.95 -19.83 3.84
C LEU A 332 28.58 -19.03 2.70
N ALA A 333 29.91 -19.06 2.65
CA ALA A 333 30.74 -18.58 1.56
C ALA A 333 31.16 -19.76 0.68
N VAL A 334 30.58 -19.85 -0.51
CA VAL A 334 30.68 -21.01 -1.41
C VAL A 334 31.61 -20.69 -2.59
N GLY A 335 32.67 -21.50 -2.73
CA GLY A 335 33.58 -21.44 -3.88
C GLY A 335 34.33 -20.11 -4.01
N GLY A 336 34.48 -19.65 -5.25
CA GLY A 336 35.23 -18.46 -5.61
C GLY A 336 36.66 -18.74 -6.04
N SER A 337 37.51 -17.73 -5.98
CA SER A 337 38.94 -17.82 -6.25
C SER A 337 39.75 -17.04 -5.23
N ASP A 338 40.88 -17.60 -4.82
CA ASP A 338 41.87 -16.90 -3.99
C ASP A 338 42.87 -16.07 -4.82
N GLY A 339 42.73 -16.04 -6.15
CA GLY A 339 43.64 -15.36 -7.07
C GLY A 339 44.68 -16.25 -7.73
N SER A 340 44.87 -17.46 -7.20
CA SER A 340 45.78 -18.46 -7.77
C SER A 340 45.02 -19.71 -8.20
N LEU A 341 44.06 -20.15 -7.39
CA LEU A 341 43.26 -21.34 -7.58
C LEU A 341 41.76 -21.00 -7.59
N ARG A 342 40.99 -21.89 -8.21
CA ARG A 342 39.53 -21.92 -8.09
C ARG A 342 39.20 -22.85 -6.92
N LEU A 343 38.31 -22.41 -6.04
CA LEU A 343 38.05 -23.08 -4.78
C LEU A 343 36.82 -23.98 -4.88
N SER A 344 36.90 -25.18 -4.32
CA SER A 344 35.74 -26.03 -3.99
C SER A 344 35.38 -25.95 -2.51
N SER A 345 36.25 -25.36 -1.68
CA SER A 345 36.04 -25.21 -0.25
C SER A 345 34.88 -24.26 0.04
N VAL A 346 34.17 -24.56 1.13
CA VAL A 346 33.02 -23.78 1.61
C VAL A 346 33.28 -23.45 3.07
N GLU A 347 33.07 -22.20 3.43
CA GLU A 347 33.23 -21.71 4.80
C GLU A 347 31.87 -21.28 5.34
N CYS A 348 31.63 -21.59 6.61
CA CYS A 348 30.38 -21.33 7.30
C CYS A 348 30.67 -20.45 8.52
N TYR A 349 30.01 -19.31 8.59
CA TYR A 349 30.03 -18.41 9.73
C TYR A 349 28.90 -18.79 10.68
N ASP A 350 29.26 -19.11 11.93
CA ASP A 350 28.30 -19.31 13.01
C ASP A 350 28.24 -18.03 13.85
N PRO A 351 27.12 -17.29 13.85
CA PRO A 351 27.00 -16.04 14.60
C PRO A 351 27.05 -16.27 16.12
N ASN A 352 26.77 -17.49 16.61
CA ASN A 352 26.81 -17.77 18.06
C ASN A 352 28.25 -17.88 18.58
N THR A 353 29.16 -18.42 17.76
CA THR A 353 30.58 -18.52 18.11
C THR A 353 31.40 -17.35 17.57
N GLY A 354 30.81 -16.56 16.67
CA GLY A 354 31.48 -15.45 16.00
C GLY A 354 32.67 -15.90 15.15
N SER A 355 32.65 -17.11 14.60
CA SER A 355 33.82 -17.69 13.92
C SER A 355 33.46 -18.38 12.62
N TRP A 356 34.39 -18.35 11.66
CA TRP A 356 34.32 -19.12 10.42
C TRP A 356 34.90 -20.52 10.60
N ALA A 357 34.22 -21.53 10.05
CA ALA A 357 34.68 -22.91 10.01
C ALA A 357 34.48 -23.52 8.62
N PHE A 358 35.35 -24.46 8.24
CA PHE A 358 35.15 -25.22 7.00
C PHE A 358 33.99 -26.21 7.14
N VAL A 359 33.15 -26.27 6.11
CA VAL A 359 32.16 -27.34 5.93
C VAL A 359 32.57 -28.24 4.77
N SER A 360 31.79 -29.27 4.46
CA SER A 360 32.16 -30.19 3.39
C SER A 360 32.38 -29.43 2.07
N PRO A 361 33.48 -29.72 1.34
CA PRO A 361 33.76 -29.06 0.08
C PRO A 361 32.83 -29.56 -1.02
N MET A 362 32.61 -28.73 -2.03
CA MET A 362 31.96 -29.15 -3.28
C MET A 362 32.83 -30.18 -4.01
N GLN A 363 32.20 -31.00 -4.85
CA GLN A 363 32.89 -31.99 -5.68
C GLN A 363 33.71 -31.32 -6.80
N THR A 364 33.21 -30.19 -7.31
CA THR A 364 33.90 -29.39 -8.33
C THR A 364 34.22 -27.99 -7.81
N CYS A 365 35.36 -27.43 -8.18
CA CYS A 365 35.70 -26.06 -7.86
C CYS A 365 34.92 -25.10 -8.77
N ARG A 366 34.44 -23.99 -8.21
CA ARG A 366 33.53 -23.08 -8.93
C ARG A 366 33.86 -21.63 -8.61
N SER A 367 34.18 -20.85 -9.64
CA SER A 367 34.29 -19.38 -9.56
C SER A 367 33.23 -18.70 -10.42
N GLY A 368 32.74 -17.53 -9.99
CA GLY A 368 31.57 -16.90 -10.61
C GLY A 368 30.32 -17.78 -10.47
N VAL A 369 30.21 -18.47 -9.33
CA VAL A 369 29.10 -19.38 -9.00
C VAL A 369 27.88 -18.58 -8.56
N ALA A 370 26.68 -19.01 -8.95
CA ALA A 370 25.44 -18.49 -8.37
C ALA A 370 24.93 -19.42 -7.28
N VAL A 371 24.40 -18.84 -6.22
CA VAL A 371 23.88 -19.60 -5.07
C VAL A 371 22.42 -19.24 -4.84
N GLY A 372 21.58 -20.25 -4.63
CA GLY A 372 20.17 -20.09 -4.25
C GLY A 372 19.79 -21.04 -3.14
N VAL A 373 18.94 -20.58 -2.21
CA VAL A 373 18.49 -21.39 -1.06
C VAL A 373 17.03 -21.77 -1.27
N LEU A 374 16.77 -23.06 -1.47
CA LEU A 374 15.46 -23.61 -1.79
C LEU A 374 15.14 -24.76 -0.84
N GLY A 375 14.02 -24.65 -0.12
CA GLY A 375 13.56 -25.71 0.78
C GLY A 375 14.54 -26.03 1.92
N GLY A 376 15.30 -25.04 2.40
CA GLY A 376 16.31 -25.23 3.46
C GLY A 376 17.65 -25.80 2.98
N ALA A 377 17.77 -26.19 1.71
CA ALA A 377 19.03 -26.61 1.11
C ALA A 377 19.64 -25.50 0.24
N MET A 378 20.97 -25.49 0.12
CA MET A 378 21.69 -24.53 -0.71
C MET A 378 22.11 -25.15 -2.04
N TYR A 379 21.95 -24.43 -3.13
CA TYR A 379 22.26 -24.88 -4.49
C TYR A 379 23.37 -24.01 -5.08
N ALA A 380 24.48 -24.64 -5.44
CA ALA A 380 25.59 -24.02 -6.18
C ALA A 380 25.41 -24.30 -7.67
N VAL A 381 25.12 -23.27 -8.45
CA VAL A 381 24.70 -23.37 -9.85
C VAL A 381 25.77 -22.78 -10.78
N GLY A 382 26.26 -23.61 -11.71
CA GLY A 382 27.22 -23.20 -12.74
C GLY A 382 28.57 -22.76 -12.17
N GLY A 383 29.23 -21.82 -12.84
CA GLY A 383 30.56 -21.30 -12.50
C GLY A 383 31.64 -21.76 -13.48
N TYR A 384 32.89 -21.45 -13.15
CA TYR A 384 34.09 -21.79 -13.92
C TYR A 384 35.10 -22.53 -13.05
N ASP A 385 35.53 -23.71 -13.49
CA ASP A 385 36.43 -24.61 -12.76
C ASP A 385 37.93 -24.36 -13.06
N GLY A 386 38.24 -23.39 -13.90
CA GLY A 386 39.61 -23.13 -14.39
C GLY A 386 39.90 -23.71 -15.78
N ARG A 387 38.99 -24.54 -16.32
CA ARG A 387 39.08 -25.12 -17.66
C ARG A 387 37.86 -24.77 -18.51
N ALA A 388 36.66 -24.96 -17.97
CA ALA A 388 35.41 -24.75 -18.69
C ALA A 388 34.33 -24.13 -17.79
N CYS A 389 33.36 -23.47 -18.43
CA CYS A 389 32.11 -23.11 -17.78
C CYS A 389 31.32 -24.38 -17.46
N LEU A 390 30.68 -24.42 -16.30
CA LEU A 390 29.97 -25.59 -15.78
C LEU A 390 28.47 -25.47 -16.08
N GLN A 391 27.86 -26.60 -16.41
CA GLN A 391 26.39 -26.79 -16.43
C GLN A 391 25.88 -27.56 -15.21
N THR A 392 26.80 -28.12 -14.42
CA THR A 392 26.48 -28.94 -13.25
C THR A 392 25.99 -28.08 -12.10
N VAL A 393 25.14 -28.68 -11.27
CA VAL A 393 24.56 -28.05 -10.08
C VAL A 393 24.74 -28.98 -8.91
N GLU A 394 25.20 -28.44 -7.79
CA GLU A 394 25.40 -29.18 -6.55
C GLU A 394 24.48 -28.64 -5.46
N ARG A 395 23.86 -29.55 -4.70
CA ARG A 395 22.97 -29.25 -3.56
C ARG A 395 23.67 -29.62 -2.26
N PHE A 396 23.78 -28.66 -1.36
CA PHE A 396 24.24 -28.83 0.01
C PHE A 396 23.07 -29.13 0.93
N ASP A 397 23.18 -30.26 1.64
CA ASP A 397 22.29 -30.61 2.73
C ASP A 397 22.93 -30.22 4.07
N PRO A 398 22.39 -29.22 4.79
CA PRO A 398 22.99 -28.74 6.03
C PRO A 398 22.92 -29.76 7.17
N ASP A 399 21.91 -30.63 7.19
CA ASP A 399 21.73 -31.61 8.28
C ASP A 399 22.75 -32.74 8.17
N MET A 400 23.05 -33.15 6.95
CA MET A 400 24.03 -34.20 6.65
C MET A 400 25.44 -33.65 6.43
N ASN A 401 25.59 -32.33 6.29
CA ASN A 401 26.84 -31.65 5.90
C ASN A 401 27.48 -32.28 4.65
N LEU A 402 26.70 -32.50 3.59
CA LEU A 402 27.18 -33.17 2.37
C LEU A 402 26.67 -32.46 1.11
N TRP A 403 27.51 -32.45 0.07
CA TRP A 403 27.16 -31.99 -1.28
C TRP A 403 26.79 -33.16 -2.19
N SER A 404 25.67 -33.03 -2.87
CA SER A 404 25.15 -34.00 -3.84
C SER A 404 24.93 -33.33 -5.19
N GLN A 405 25.22 -34.03 -6.29
CA GLN A 405 24.87 -33.53 -7.62
C GLN A 405 23.36 -33.68 -7.88
N VAL A 406 22.77 -32.64 -8.45
CA VAL A 406 21.40 -32.66 -8.97
C VAL A 406 21.41 -32.56 -10.50
N ALA A 407 20.24 -32.57 -11.14
CA ALA A 407 20.16 -32.46 -12.59
C ALA A 407 20.95 -31.24 -13.10
N SER A 408 21.70 -31.45 -14.17
CA SER A 408 22.48 -30.40 -14.81
C SER A 408 21.57 -29.52 -15.69
N MET A 409 21.96 -28.25 -15.82
CA MET A 409 21.34 -27.32 -16.75
C MET A 409 21.57 -27.75 -18.20
N SER A 410 20.74 -27.24 -19.11
CA SER A 410 20.89 -27.48 -20.56
C SER A 410 22.06 -26.70 -21.17
N SER A 411 22.42 -25.55 -20.59
CA SER A 411 23.55 -24.72 -21.04
C SER A 411 24.56 -24.46 -19.92
N ARG A 412 25.85 -24.54 -20.28
CA ARG A 412 26.97 -24.21 -19.40
C ARG A 412 27.09 -22.70 -19.21
N ARG A 413 27.37 -22.24 -17.98
CA ARG A 413 27.40 -20.81 -17.69
C ARG A 413 28.23 -20.46 -16.45
N SER A 414 28.98 -19.36 -16.55
CA SER A 414 29.66 -18.66 -15.45
C SER A 414 29.02 -17.29 -15.20
N PHE A 415 29.11 -16.77 -13.98
CA PHE A 415 28.43 -15.54 -13.55
C PHE A 415 26.92 -15.48 -13.84
N PRO A 416 26.15 -16.58 -13.66
CA PRO A 416 24.70 -16.49 -13.80
C PRO A 416 24.08 -15.75 -12.60
N GLY A 417 22.86 -15.26 -12.77
CA GLY A 417 22.03 -14.80 -11.64
C GLY A 417 21.07 -15.90 -11.22
N ALA A 418 20.94 -16.18 -9.92
CA ALA A 418 19.99 -17.17 -9.40
C ALA A 418 19.03 -16.56 -8.39
N ALA A 419 17.75 -16.95 -8.43
CA ALA A 419 16.79 -16.63 -7.39
C ALA A 419 15.71 -17.70 -7.26
N VAL A 420 15.05 -17.71 -6.10
CA VAL A 420 13.96 -18.64 -5.81
C VAL A 420 12.63 -17.92 -5.87
N HIS A 421 11.68 -18.50 -6.61
CA HIS A 421 10.30 -18.01 -6.67
C HIS A 421 9.34 -19.19 -6.78
N SER A 422 8.17 -19.12 -6.12
CA SER A 422 7.14 -20.17 -6.20
C SER A 422 7.68 -21.59 -6.02
N LYS A 423 8.58 -21.79 -5.04
CA LYS A 423 9.27 -23.07 -4.73
C LYS A 423 10.11 -23.67 -5.86
N ARG A 424 10.55 -22.85 -6.82
CA ARG A 424 11.47 -23.23 -7.91
C ARG A 424 12.70 -22.33 -7.92
N LEU A 425 13.83 -22.88 -8.37
CA LEU A 425 15.08 -22.14 -8.52
C LEU A 425 15.22 -21.69 -9.97
N TYR A 426 15.35 -20.40 -10.21
CA TYR A 426 15.50 -19.82 -11.53
C TYR A 426 16.92 -19.30 -11.73
N VAL A 427 17.46 -19.50 -12.93
CA VAL A 427 18.81 -19.12 -13.32
C VAL A 427 18.77 -18.34 -14.62
N PHE A 428 19.35 -17.14 -14.62
CA PHE A 428 19.28 -16.19 -15.72
C PHE A 428 20.68 -15.87 -16.23
N GLY A 429 20.82 -15.85 -17.56
CA GLY A 429 22.02 -15.39 -18.25
C GLY A 429 23.30 -16.09 -17.83
N GLY A 430 24.41 -15.35 -17.87
CA GLY A 430 25.77 -15.84 -17.63
C GLY A 430 26.63 -15.81 -18.89
N ASN A 431 27.83 -16.37 -18.80
CA ASN A 431 28.78 -16.51 -19.90
C ASN A 431 29.13 -17.98 -20.11
N ASP A 432 28.91 -18.51 -21.31
CA ASP A 432 29.17 -19.91 -21.67
C ASP A 432 30.65 -20.22 -21.98
N GLY A 433 31.50 -19.19 -21.91
CA GLY A 433 32.93 -19.21 -22.24
C GLY A 433 33.25 -18.51 -23.57
N SER A 434 32.25 -18.28 -24.40
CA SER A 434 32.35 -17.63 -25.71
C SER A 434 31.46 -16.40 -25.84
N ALA A 435 30.25 -16.42 -25.28
CA ALA A 435 29.25 -15.39 -25.40
C ALA A 435 28.43 -15.23 -24.10
N PHE A 436 27.84 -14.04 -23.96
CA PHE A 436 26.84 -13.79 -22.93
C PHE A 436 25.51 -14.44 -23.31
N LEU A 437 24.81 -14.99 -22.32
CA LEU A 437 23.55 -15.71 -22.49
C LEU A 437 22.34 -14.82 -22.16
N ASP A 438 21.28 -14.99 -22.93
CA ASP A 438 19.92 -14.51 -22.66
C ASP A 438 19.00 -15.63 -22.13
N ILE A 439 19.46 -16.87 -22.17
CA ILE A 439 18.72 -18.07 -21.75
C ILE A 439 18.40 -18.05 -20.25
N VAL A 440 17.15 -18.37 -19.94
CA VAL A 440 16.66 -18.52 -18.56
C VAL A 440 16.15 -19.95 -18.35
N GLU A 441 16.56 -20.58 -17.25
CA GLU A 441 16.17 -21.95 -16.90
C GLU A 441 15.57 -21.98 -15.48
N ALA A 442 14.54 -22.81 -15.28
CA ALA A 442 13.86 -23.01 -14.01
C ALA A 442 13.97 -24.48 -13.56
N TYR A 443 14.48 -24.69 -12.36
CA TYR A 443 14.64 -26.00 -11.73
C TYR A 443 13.45 -26.33 -10.83
N ASP A 444 12.85 -27.50 -11.08
CA ASP A 444 11.85 -28.09 -10.21
C ASP A 444 12.51 -29.13 -9.29
N PRO A 445 12.57 -28.89 -7.96
CA PRO A 445 13.21 -29.81 -7.03
C PRO A 445 12.45 -31.13 -6.88
N HIS A 446 11.13 -31.16 -7.13
CA HIS A 446 10.33 -32.39 -6.99
C HIS A 446 10.58 -33.35 -8.14
N LEU A 447 10.76 -32.83 -9.34
CA LEU A 447 11.03 -33.63 -10.55
C LEU A 447 12.52 -33.81 -10.81
N ASN A 448 13.39 -33.06 -10.11
CA ASN A 448 14.83 -32.99 -10.37
C ASN A 448 15.11 -32.73 -11.86
N ARG A 449 14.50 -31.69 -12.43
CA ARG A 449 14.61 -31.33 -13.85
C ARG A 449 14.61 -29.83 -14.06
N TRP A 450 15.29 -29.40 -15.13
CA TRP A 450 15.32 -28.03 -15.60
C TRP A 450 14.34 -27.83 -16.76
N HIS A 451 13.72 -26.67 -16.80
CA HIS A 451 12.84 -26.22 -17.86
C HIS A 451 13.31 -24.86 -18.38
N THR A 452 13.55 -24.75 -19.68
CA THR A 452 13.84 -23.47 -20.32
C THR A 452 12.57 -22.63 -20.34
N ILE A 453 12.68 -21.37 -19.94
CA ILE A 453 11.59 -20.39 -19.99
C ILE A 453 11.94 -19.26 -20.97
N ALA A 454 11.04 -18.28 -21.11
CA ALA A 454 11.24 -17.17 -22.04
C ALA A 454 12.61 -16.49 -21.84
N PRO A 455 13.39 -16.27 -22.92
CA PRO A 455 14.72 -15.66 -22.83
C PRO A 455 14.61 -14.16 -22.49
N MET A 456 15.71 -13.62 -21.97
CA MET A 456 15.86 -12.18 -21.75
C MET A 456 15.97 -11.44 -23.09
N THR A 457 15.56 -10.17 -23.13
CA THR A 457 15.66 -9.35 -24.35
C THR A 457 17.09 -8.99 -24.75
N LYS A 458 18.04 -9.06 -23.80
CA LYS A 458 19.46 -8.82 -24.03
C LYS A 458 20.28 -9.83 -23.22
N PRO A 459 21.36 -10.39 -23.79
CA PRO A 459 22.25 -11.28 -23.07
C PRO A 459 23.06 -10.51 -22.00
N ARG A 460 23.27 -11.13 -20.83
CA ARG A 460 23.95 -10.50 -19.68
C ARG A 460 24.75 -11.52 -18.88
N ALA A 461 25.84 -11.09 -18.25
CA ALA A 461 26.61 -11.86 -17.27
C ALA A 461 26.93 -10.98 -16.05
N GLY A 462 27.20 -11.59 -14.88
CA GLY A 462 27.44 -10.86 -13.63
C GLY A 462 26.16 -10.28 -13.03
N ILE A 463 25.07 -11.05 -13.08
CA ILE A 463 23.72 -10.56 -12.77
C ILE A 463 23.45 -10.69 -11.28
N ALA A 464 23.07 -9.58 -10.63
CA ALA A 464 22.37 -9.61 -9.35
C ALA A 464 20.87 -9.82 -9.62
N LEU A 465 20.28 -10.86 -9.05
CA LEU A 465 18.90 -11.23 -9.30
C LEU A 465 18.11 -11.27 -7.99
N THR A 466 16.92 -10.67 -8.00
CA THR A 466 15.99 -10.70 -6.88
C THR A 466 14.57 -10.93 -7.39
N CYS A 467 13.73 -11.55 -6.57
CA CYS A 467 12.33 -11.77 -6.90
C CYS A 467 11.52 -10.52 -6.51
N TYR A 468 10.81 -9.94 -7.47
CA TYR A 468 9.80 -8.91 -7.22
C TYR A 468 8.43 -9.45 -7.62
N ILE A 469 7.53 -9.60 -6.66
CA ILE A 469 6.14 -10.01 -6.93
C ILE A 469 5.39 -8.77 -7.46
N GLY A 470 5.26 -8.70 -8.79
CA GLY A 470 4.47 -7.67 -9.47
C GLY A 470 2.98 -7.80 -9.14
N VAL A 471 2.32 -6.64 -9.02
CA VAL A 471 0.94 -6.54 -8.54
C VAL A 471 -0.09 -6.77 -9.66
N LEU A 472 -1.14 -7.56 -9.39
CA LEU A 472 -2.29 -7.85 -10.27
C LEU A 472 -3.21 -6.64 -10.47
N GLN A 473 -3.65 -6.42 -11.72
CA GLN A 473 -4.37 -5.25 -12.24
C GLN A 473 -5.90 -5.28 -12.05
N MET A 474 -6.50 -4.20 -11.52
CA MET A 474 -7.96 -4.02 -11.30
C MET A 474 -8.61 -2.89 -12.12
N GLY A 475 -9.62 -3.20 -12.96
CA GLY A 475 -10.37 -2.20 -13.74
C GLY A 475 -11.65 -1.68 -13.05
N PHE A 476 -11.84 -0.34 -13.07
CA PHE A 476 -13.12 0.33 -12.81
C PHE A 476 -13.99 0.34 -14.07
N GLU A 477 -15.31 0.59 -13.96
CA GLU A 477 -16.19 0.76 -15.13
C GLU A 477 -15.64 1.82 -16.08
N GLY A 478 -15.16 1.36 -17.23
CA GLY A 478 -14.28 2.11 -18.10
C GLY A 478 -13.14 1.23 -18.60
N GLY A 479 -12.56 0.36 -17.76
CA GLY A 479 -11.31 -0.37 -18.02
C GLY A 479 -10.06 0.37 -17.53
N TYR A 480 -10.24 1.52 -16.87
CA TYR A 480 -9.15 2.21 -16.20
C TYR A 480 -8.75 1.45 -14.94
N VAL A 481 -7.47 1.06 -14.89
CA VAL A 481 -6.84 0.37 -13.76
C VAL A 481 -6.01 1.36 -12.95
N SER A 482 -6.46 1.70 -11.74
CA SER A 482 -5.62 2.50 -10.85
C SER A 482 -4.49 1.61 -10.31
N PRO A 483 -3.21 2.05 -10.40
CA PRO A 483 -2.08 1.33 -9.80
C PRO A 483 -2.27 1.07 -8.30
N THR A 484 -3.08 1.88 -7.63
CA THR A 484 -3.38 1.80 -6.19
C THR A 484 -4.52 0.84 -5.84
N ALA A 485 -5.37 0.44 -6.79
CA ALA A 485 -6.43 -0.55 -6.54
C ALA A 485 -5.85 -1.97 -6.40
N ASN A 486 -4.69 -2.19 -7.01
CA ASN A 486 -3.96 -3.45 -7.01
C ASN A 486 -3.48 -3.89 -5.60
N SER A 487 -3.41 -2.98 -4.63
CA SER A 487 -3.11 -3.34 -3.22
C SER A 487 -4.28 -4.03 -2.53
N LEU A 488 -5.55 -3.74 -2.88
CA LEU A 488 -6.72 -4.35 -2.22
C LEU A 488 -6.97 -5.81 -2.61
N ILE A 489 -6.62 -6.26 -3.83
CA ILE A 489 -6.81 -7.67 -4.26
C ILE A 489 -5.78 -8.62 -3.65
N LYS A 490 -4.63 -8.11 -3.17
CA LYS A 490 -3.60 -8.93 -2.53
C LYS A 490 -4.07 -9.62 -1.24
N TYR A 491 -5.17 -9.15 -0.63
CA TYR A 491 -5.66 -9.60 0.68
C TYR A 491 -6.70 -10.74 0.62
N THR A 492 -7.04 -11.28 -0.56
CA THR A 492 -7.97 -12.41 -0.68
C THR A 492 -7.34 -13.63 -1.37
N PRO A 493 -7.29 -14.81 -0.73
CA PRO A 493 -6.68 -16.02 -1.28
C PRO A 493 -7.61 -16.74 -2.28
N LEU A 494 -8.19 -16.00 -3.22
CA LEU A 494 -9.06 -16.53 -4.26
C LEU A 494 -8.59 -16.07 -5.64
N THR A 495 -7.71 -16.90 -6.19
CA THR A 495 -7.44 -17.17 -7.61
C THR A 495 -8.46 -16.58 -8.58
N ILE A 496 -8.01 -15.76 -9.55
CA ILE A 496 -8.50 -15.47 -10.93
C ILE A 496 -10.03 -15.21 -11.17
N ASN A 497 -10.92 -15.83 -10.42
CA ASN A 497 -12.38 -15.81 -10.50
C ASN A 497 -13.04 -14.60 -9.83
N ILE A 498 -12.34 -13.79 -9.01
CA ILE A 498 -12.95 -12.61 -8.39
C ILE A 498 -13.16 -11.49 -9.42
N LEU A 499 -12.28 -11.31 -10.41
CA LEU A 499 -12.33 -10.15 -11.30
C LEU A 499 -13.66 -10.01 -12.10
N PRO A 500 -14.19 -11.07 -12.74
CA PRO A 500 -15.51 -11.00 -13.38
C PRO A 500 -16.65 -10.80 -12.38
N ILE A 501 -16.58 -11.43 -11.20
CA ILE A 501 -17.57 -11.26 -10.12
C ILE A 501 -17.58 -9.79 -9.67
N PHE A 502 -16.40 -9.23 -9.40
CA PHE A 502 -16.19 -7.86 -8.97
C PHE A 502 -16.72 -6.84 -9.99
N ALA A 503 -16.49 -7.08 -11.29
CA ALA A 503 -17.10 -6.29 -12.36
C ALA A 503 -18.63 -6.44 -12.42
N GLY A 504 -19.15 -7.65 -12.21
CA GLY A 504 -20.58 -7.96 -12.25
C GLY A 504 -21.41 -7.35 -11.11
N PHE A 505 -20.81 -7.03 -9.96
CA PHE A 505 -21.55 -6.52 -8.79
C PHE A 505 -22.21 -5.15 -8.99
N ILE A 506 -21.66 -4.29 -9.87
CA ILE A 506 -22.33 -3.03 -10.25
C ILE A 506 -23.64 -3.36 -10.98
N PHE A 507 -23.58 -4.23 -11.99
CA PHE A 507 -24.76 -4.63 -12.74
C PHE A 507 -25.79 -5.37 -11.88
N LEU A 508 -25.34 -6.11 -10.86
CA LEU A 508 -26.25 -6.75 -9.89
C LEU A 508 -27.03 -5.70 -9.08
N GLY A 509 -26.37 -4.64 -8.61
CA GLY A 509 -27.05 -3.51 -7.94
C GLY A 509 -28.08 -2.83 -8.85
N THR A 510 -27.75 -2.65 -10.13
CA THR A 510 -28.67 -2.09 -11.13
C THR A 510 -29.88 -3.00 -11.34
N LEU A 511 -29.63 -4.31 -11.50
CA LEU A 511 -30.67 -5.31 -11.74
C LEU A 511 -31.70 -5.34 -10.61
N VAL A 512 -31.26 -5.22 -9.35
CA VAL A 512 -32.13 -5.20 -8.17
C VAL A 512 -33.00 -3.94 -8.13
N MET A 513 -32.46 -2.78 -8.54
CA MET A 513 -33.15 -1.49 -8.42
C MET A 513 -34.09 -1.14 -9.55
N LEU A 514 -33.87 -1.65 -10.76
CA LEU A 514 -34.72 -1.34 -11.92
C LEU A 514 -36.22 -1.63 -11.68
N PRO A 515 -36.63 -2.79 -11.13
CA PRO A 515 -38.05 -3.07 -10.86
C PRO A 515 -38.64 -2.15 -9.77
N LEU A 516 -37.86 -1.84 -8.73
CA LEU A 516 -38.25 -0.93 -7.65
C LEU A 516 -38.47 0.50 -8.18
N LEU A 517 -37.56 0.97 -9.04
CA LEU A 517 -37.66 2.28 -9.67
C LEU A 517 -38.85 2.37 -10.63
N SER A 518 -39.13 1.32 -11.41
CA SER A 518 -40.29 1.29 -12.30
C SER A 518 -41.64 1.30 -11.56
N PHE A 519 -41.69 0.81 -10.32
CA PHE A 519 -42.88 0.88 -9.48
C PHE A 519 -43.03 2.26 -8.84
N THR A 520 -41.93 2.81 -8.33
CA THR A 520 -41.91 4.11 -7.66
C THR A 520 -42.04 5.29 -8.63
N SER A 521 -41.61 5.17 -9.89
CA SER A 521 -41.78 6.21 -10.93
C SER A 521 -43.25 6.50 -11.24
N GLN A 522 -44.15 5.56 -10.99
CA GLN A 522 -45.58 5.74 -11.22
C GLN A 522 -46.25 6.57 -10.11
N THR A 523 -45.64 6.62 -8.92
CA THR A 523 -46.20 7.31 -7.75
C THR A 523 -45.47 8.62 -7.46
N ILE A 524 -44.15 8.65 -7.64
CA ILE A 524 -43.27 9.78 -7.34
C ILE A 524 -42.76 10.37 -8.66
N ASN A 525 -42.66 11.71 -8.73
CA ASN A 525 -42.13 12.35 -9.93
C ASN A 525 -40.65 11.95 -10.20
N SER A 526 -40.30 11.88 -11.48
CA SER A 526 -38.97 11.46 -11.94
C SER A 526 -37.83 12.35 -11.43
N LYS A 527 -38.05 13.66 -11.25
CA LYS A 527 -37.06 14.60 -10.66
C LYS A 527 -36.70 14.20 -9.22
N ALA A 528 -37.69 13.92 -8.38
CA ALA A 528 -37.47 13.55 -6.98
C ALA A 528 -36.75 12.20 -6.88
N LEU A 529 -37.06 11.24 -7.76
CA LEU A 529 -36.35 9.96 -7.83
C LEU A 529 -34.90 10.13 -8.29
N LEU A 530 -34.63 11.03 -9.24
CA LEU A 530 -33.26 11.37 -9.64
C LEU A 530 -32.46 11.92 -8.44
N ILE A 531 -33.04 12.85 -7.66
CA ILE A 531 -32.40 13.38 -6.44
C ILE A 531 -32.18 12.27 -5.41
N ALA A 532 -33.17 11.41 -5.16
CA ALA A 532 -33.06 10.33 -4.19
C ALA A 532 -31.99 9.30 -4.57
N SER A 533 -31.78 9.05 -5.87
CA SER A 533 -30.79 8.09 -6.37
C SER A 533 -29.33 8.49 -6.10
N ILE A 534 -29.07 9.74 -5.72
CA ILE A 534 -27.72 10.24 -5.42
C ILE A 534 -27.25 9.79 -4.03
N VAL A 535 -28.18 9.57 -3.09
CA VAL A 535 -27.85 9.09 -1.73
C VAL A 535 -27.06 7.77 -1.77
N PRO A 536 -27.53 6.69 -2.42
CA PRO A 536 -26.74 5.46 -2.52
C PRO A 536 -25.44 5.65 -3.32
N GLY A 537 -25.38 6.63 -4.22
CA GLY A 537 -24.15 7.02 -4.92
C GLY A 537 -23.08 7.59 -4.01
N CYS A 538 -23.43 8.64 -3.24
CA CYS A 538 -22.55 9.26 -2.26
C CYS A 538 -22.10 8.27 -1.20
N VAL A 539 -23.01 7.42 -0.68
CA VAL A 539 -22.66 6.36 0.27
C VAL A 539 -21.75 5.32 -0.40
N GLY A 540 -22.04 4.93 -1.64
CA GLY A 540 -21.20 4.02 -2.42
C GLY A 540 -19.77 4.56 -2.59
N TRP A 541 -19.60 5.79 -3.05
CA TRP A 541 -18.28 6.41 -3.17
C TRP A 541 -17.59 6.60 -1.83
N PHE A 542 -18.31 6.97 -0.77
CA PHE A 542 -17.75 7.08 0.57
C PHE A 542 -17.22 5.73 1.08
N THR A 543 -17.97 4.64 0.86
CA THR A 543 -17.50 3.28 1.18
C THR A 543 -16.29 2.86 0.35
N VAL A 544 -16.17 3.33 -0.90
CA VAL A 544 -14.97 3.12 -1.74
C VAL A 544 -13.78 3.93 -1.20
N VAL A 545 -13.98 5.14 -0.68
CA VAL A 545 -12.90 5.93 -0.07
C VAL A 545 -12.34 5.23 1.17
N LEU A 546 -13.23 4.66 2.00
CA LEU A 546 -12.89 3.98 3.25
C LEU A 546 -12.49 2.50 3.06
N SER A 547 -12.53 1.97 1.84
CA SER A 547 -12.27 0.55 1.63
C SER A 547 -10.81 0.19 1.91
N ASN A 548 -10.64 -0.79 2.79
CA ASN A 548 -9.39 -1.51 3.02
C ASN A 548 -9.52 -3.00 2.65
N ASP A 549 -10.76 -3.53 2.56
CA ASP A 549 -11.05 -4.93 2.22
C ASP A 549 -11.89 -5.06 0.94
N VAL A 550 -11.73 -6.18 0.24
CA VAL A 550 -12.49 -6.49 -1.01
C VAL A 550 -14.00 -6.47 -0.77
N TYR A 551 -14.49 -6.95 0.38
CA TYR A 551 -15.92 -6.96 0.70
C TYR A 551 -16.52 -5.56 0.84
N THR A 552 -15.80 -4.64 1.49
CA THR A 552 -16.22 -3.24 1.60
C THR A 552 -16.27 -2.58 0.22
N MET A 553 -15.35 -2.96 -0.67
CA MET A 553 -15.35 -2.45 -2.04
C MET A 553 -16.44 -3.08 -2.91
N LEU A 554 -16.77 -4.36 -2.71
CA LEU A 554 -17.93 -5.02 -3.34
C LEU A 554 -19.25 -4.37 -2.90
N LEU A 555 -19.39 -4.06 -1.61
CA LEU A 555 -20.53 -3.32 -1.07
C LEU A 555 -20.63 -1.93 -1.72
N GLY A 556 -19.53 -1.20 -1.80
CA GLY A 556 -19.48 0.09 -2.49
C GLY A 556 -19.88 -0.01 -3.95
N ARG A 557 -19.36 -1.01 -4.69
CA ARG A 557 -19.76 -1.26 -6.08
C ARG A 557 -21.23 -1.62 -6.24
N PHE A 558 -21.79 -2.39 -5.32
CA PHE A 558 -23.23 -2.70 -5.32
C PHE A 558 -24.09 -1.45 -5.14
N LEU A 559 -23.72 -0.56 -4.20
CA LEU A 559 -24.39 0.72 -3.98
C LEU A 559 -24.27 1.68 -5.18
N LEU A 560 -23.10 1.71 -5.82
CA LEU A 560 -22.91 2.45 -7.09
C LEU A 560 -23.74 1.82 -8.22
N GLY A 561 -23.95 0.51 -8.21
CA GLY A 561 -24.86 -0.20 -9.10
C GLY A 561 -26.32 0.20 -8.92
N ILE A 562 -26.74 0.37 -7.66
CA ILE A 562 -28.06 0.92 -7.32
C ILE A 562 -28.23 2.30 -7.96
N GLN A 563 -27.23 3.17 -7.81
CA GLN A 563 -27.24 4.52 -8.40
C GLN A 563 -27.19 4.47 -9.93
N SER A 564 -26.47 3.56 -10.57
CA SER A 564 -26.34 3.54 -12.03
C SER A 564 -27.68 3.32 -12.77
N SER A 565 -28.69 2.82 -12.05
CA SER A 565 -30.10 2.83 -12.46
C SER A 565 -30.66 4.25 -12.72
N ILE A 566 -29.96 5.33 -12.34
CA ILE A 566 -30.31 6.72 -12.66
C ILE A 566 -30.40 6.95 -14.17
N LEU A 567 -29.71 6.16 -14.99
CA LEU A 567 -29.81 6.22 -16.46
C LEU A 567 -31.23 5.91 -16.94
N PHE A 568 -31.92 4.96 -16.29
CA PHE A 568 -33.33 4.67 -16.54
C PHE A 568 -34.20 5.90 -16.26
N LEU A 569 -34.06 6.50 -15.07
CA LEU A 569 -34.82 7.70 -14.68
C LEU A 569 -34.53 8.89 -15.59
N THR A 570 -33.27 9.07 -15.99
CA THR A 570 -32.84 10.16 -16.88
C THR A 570 -33.46 10.01 -18.26
N SER A 571 -33.57 8.77 -18.79
CA SER A 571 -34.23 8.51 -20.06
C SER A 571 -35.73 8.85 -20.04
N ILE A 572 -36.40 8.62 -18.91
CA ILE A 572 -37.80 9.01 -18.71
C ILE A 572 -37.91 10.53 -18.61
N TYR A 573 -37.11 11.16 -17.74
CA TYR A 573 -37.16 12.61 -17.51
C TYR A 573 -36.92 13.41 -18.80
N LEU A 574 -35.85 13.10 -19.54
CA LEU A 574 -35.57 13.74 -20.83
C LEU A 574 -36.63 13.40 -21.88
N GLY A 575 -37.12 12.17 -21.87
CA GLY A 575 -38.17 11.72 -22.76
C GLY A 575 -39.51 12.42 -22.56
N GLU A 576 -39.78 12.95 -21.38
CA GLU A 576 -41.00 13.70 -21.04
C GLU A 576 -40.81 15.22 -21.13
N SER A 577 -39.61 15.72 -20.86
CA SER A 577 -39.32 17.15 -20.90
C SER A 577 -39.01 17.67 -22.31
N SER A 578 -38.56 16.80 -23.21
CA SER A 578 -38.16 17.20 -24.56
C SER A 578 -39.33 17.32 -25.54
N PRO A 579 -39.32 18.34 -26.42
CA PRO A 579 -40.30 18.51 -27.47
C PRO A 579 -40.19 17.37 -28.49
N SER A 580 -41.33 16.95 -29.05
CA SER A 580 -41.45 15.79 -29.96
C SER A 580 -40.43 15.82 -31.12
N ASN A 581 -40.25 16.98 -31.77
CA ASN A 581 -39.36 17.13 -32.93
C ASN A 581 -37.87 16.99 -32.61
N ARG A 582 -37.44 17.19 -31.35
CA ARG A 582 -36.02 17.09 -30.95
C ARG A 582 -35.73 16.02 -29.91
N ARG A 583 -36.73 15.19 -29.58
CA ARG A 583 -36.62 14.14 -28.56
C ARG A 583 -35.47 13.17 -28.83
N ARG A 584 -35.30 12.72 -30.08
CA ARG A 584 -34.19 11.84 -30.48
C ARG A 584 -32.82 12.43 -30.13
N PHE A 585 -32.65 13.72 -30.40
CA PHE A 585 -31.39 14.43 -30.20
C PHE A 585 -31.03 14.56 -28.72
N TYR A 586 -32.01 14.86 -27.86
CA TYR A 586 -31.77 14.97 -26.42
C TYR A 586 -31.59 13.60 -25.74
N CYS A 587 -32.38 12.59 -26.12
CA CYS A 587 -32.24 11.24 -25.58
C CYS A 587 -30.90 10.59 -25.96
N SER A 588 -30.40 10.79 -27.18
CA SER A 588 -29.07 10.29 -27.57
C SER A 588 -27.93 10.99 -26.82
N GLY A 589 -28.15 12.19 -26.30
CA GLY A 589 -27.21 12.90 -25.42
C GLY A 589 -26.88 12.16 -24.12
N ILE A 590 -27.73 11.23 -23.66
CA ILE A 590 -27.44 10.37 -22.51
C ILE A 590 -26.20 9.52 -22.81
N GLY A 591 -26.15 8.87 -23.98
CA GLY A 591 -25.00 8.10 -24.43
C GLY A 591 -23.73 8.95 -24.42
N LEU A 592 -23.78 10.13 -25.03
CA LEU A 592 -22.66 11.09 -25.06
C LEU A 592 -22.12 11.39 -23.65
N SER A 593 -23.01 11.71 -22.70
CA SER A 593 -22.62 12.06 -21.32
C SER A 593 -21.91 10.89 -20.60
N THR A 594 -22.42 9.67 -20.75
CA THR A 594 -21.79 8.48 -20.14
C THR A 594 -20.40 8.20 -20.71
N ARG A 595 -20.18 8.49 -22.00
CA ARG A 595 -18.87 8.30 -22.63
C ARG A 595 -17.88 9.38 -22.29
N PHE A 596 -18.34 10.62 -22.17
CA PHE A 596 -17.51 11.70 -21.66
C PHE A 596 -17.02 11.38 -20.25
N GLY A 597 -17.91 10.88 -19.38
CA GLY A 597 -17.53 10.39 -18.05
C GLY A 597 -16.48 9.27 -18.10
N ALA A 598 -16.63 8.29 -19.00
CA ALA A 598 -15.63 7.23 -19.17
C ALA A 598 -14.25 7.77 -19.57
N VAL A 599 -14.18 8.68 -20.56
CA VAL A 599 -12.91 9.32 -20.97
C VAL A 599 -12.30 10.11 -19.82
N LEU A 600 -13.10 10.90 -19.10
CA LEU A 600 -12.64 11.69 -17.96
C LEU A 600 -12.01 10.82 -16.87
N ILE A 601 -12.65 9.69 -16.52
CA ILE A 601 -12.15 8.75 -15.52
C ILE A 601 -10.81 8.14 -15.95
N TYR A 602 -10.65 7.78 -17.23
CA TYR A 602 -9.36 7.29 -17.71
C TYR A 602 -8.24 8.32 -17.60
N VAL A 603 -8.52 9.57 -17.99
CA VAL A 603 -7.53 10.64 -17.95
C VAL A 603 -7.14 10.99 -16.51
N LEU A 604 -8.13 11.20 -15.63
CA LEU A 604 -7.89 11.49 -14.22
C LEU A 604 -7.21 10.32 -13.51
N GLY A 605 -7.62 9.10 -13.86
CA GLY A 605 -7.06 7.89 -13.31
C GLY A 605 -5.54 7.85 -13.43
N ILE A 606 -4.97 8.20 -14.59
CA ILE A 606 -3.51 8.18 -14.83
C ILE A 606 -2.73 8.94 -13.74
N TRP A 607 -3.31 10.00 -13.19
CA TRP A 607 -2.66 10.91 -12.23
C TRP A 607 -3.15 10.73 -10.79
N MET A 608 -4.31 10.11 -10.57
CA MET A 608 -4.99 10.08 -9.27
C MET A 608 -5.15 8.65 -8.74
N SER A 609 -4.97 8.48 -7.42
CA SER A 609 -5.36 7.24 -6.74
C SER A 609 -6.88 7.00 -6.79
N PHE A 610 -7.33 5.76 -6.63
CA PHE A 610 -8.76 5.44 -6.67
C PHE A 610 -9.58 6.17 -5.58
N ARG A 611 -8.99 6.45 -4.42
CA ARG A 611 -9.65 7.20 -3.33
C ARG A 611 -9.92 8.64 -3.73
N TRP A 612 -8.94 9.30 -4.32
CA TRP A 612 -9.11 10.67 -4.83
C TRP A 612 -10.09 10.72 -6.00
N LEU A 613 -10.09 9.70 -6.87
CA LEU A 613 -11.10 9.58 -7.93
C LEU A 613 -12.53 9.48 -7.33
N ALA A 614 -12.71 8.68 -6.27
CA ALA A 614 -14.00 8.59 -5.58
C ALA A 614 -14.43 9.92 -4.95
N VAL A 615 -13.51 10.68 -4.35
CA VAL A 615 -13.80 12.03 -3.84
C VAL A 615 -14.25 12.97 -4.96
N THR A 616 -13.57 12.94 -6.12
CA THR A 616 -14.00 13.76 -7.27
C THR A 616 -15.39 13.37 -7.78
N ALA A 617 -15.76 12.09 -7.73
CA ALA A 617 -17.09 11.64 -8.10
C ALA A 617 -18.16 12.17 -7.15
N ILE A 618 -17.92 12.17 -5.83
CA ILE A 618 -18.83 12.77 -4.84
C ILE A 618 -19.06 14.26 -5.12
N ILE A 619 -18.00 15.01 -5.46
CA ILE A 619 -18.12 16.44 -5.79
C ILE A 619 -18.99 16.64 -7.03
N LEU A 620 -18.78 15.84 -8.08
CA LEU A 620 -19.58 15.90 -9.31
C LEU A 620 -21.06 15.57 -9.05
N GLU A 621 -21.35 14.62 -8.14
CA GLU A 621 -22.71 14.29 -7.73
C GLU A 621 -23.40 15.45 -7.01
N LEU A 622 -22.70 16.12 -6.09
CA LEU A 622 -23.24 17.29 -5.39
C LEU A 622 -23.54 18.44 -6.37
N ILE A 623 -22.66 18.68 -7.34
CA ILE A 623 -22.88 19.66 -8.40
C ILE A 623 -24.13 19.29 -9.22
N PHE A 624 -24.29 18.00 -9.54
CA PHE A 624 -25.47 17.52 -10.25
C PHE A 624 -26.76 17.74 -9.46
N VAL A 625 -26.78 17.51 -8.14
CA VAL A 625 -27.93 17.84 -7.26
C VAL A 625 -28.28 19.32 -7.36
N CYS A 626 -27.29 20.20 -7.18
CA CYS A 626 -27.48 21.65 -7.21
C CYS A 626 -28.08 22.11 -8.55
N MET A 627 -27.58 21.57 -9.67
CA MET A 627 -28.11 21.86 -11.00
C MET A 627 -29.54 21.32 -11.19
N LEU A 628 -29.82 20.11 -10.71
CA LEU A 628 -31.13 19.49 -10.85
C LEU A 628 -32.20 20.21 -10.02
N LEU A 629 -31.84 20.77 -8.86
CA LEU A 629 -32.76 21.55 -8.02
C LEU A 629 -33.35 22.76 -8.78
N LEU A 630 -32.58 23.38 -9.67
CA LEU A 630 -33.00 24.51 -10.49
C LEU A 630 -34.01 24.14 -11.60
N ASN A 631 -34.04 22.88 -12.05
CA ASN A 631 -34.90 22.45 -13.15
C ASN A 631 -36.34 22.16 -12.71
N PRO A 632 -37.37 22.45 -13.54
CA PRO A 632 -38.76 22.13 -13.19
C PRO A 632 -39.08 20.63 -13.29
N VAL A 633 -40.20 20.22 -12.68
CA VAL A 633 -40.75 18.85 -12.79
C VAL A 633 -41.31 18.62 -14.20
N SER A 634 -41.29 17.38 -14.70
CA SER A 634 -41.79 17.08 -16.06
C SER A 634 -43.24 17.53 -16.25
N ALA A 635 -43.50 18.16 -17.40
CA ALA A 635 -44.83 18.67 -17.73
C ALA A 635 -45.87 17.55 -17.86
N ASN A 636 -45.48 16.40 -18.41
CA ASN A 636 -46.35 15.23 -18.57
C ASN A 636 -46.87 14.71 -17.22
N TRP A 637 -45.99 14.57 -16.22
CA TRP A 637 -46.39 14.16 -14.87
C TRP A 637 -47.29 15.20 -14.19
N LEU A 638 -47.02 16.50 -14.36
CA LEU A 638 -47.86 17.57 -13.82
C LEU A 638 -49.28 17.55 -14.42
N VAL A 639 -49.41 17.27 -15.72
CA VAL A 639 -50.70 17.09 -16.38
C VAL A 639 -51.43 15.85 -15.84
N GLN A 640 -50.73 14.73 -15.62
CA GLN A 640 -51.32 13.52 -15.02
C GLN A 640 -51.84 13.74 -13.58
N GLN A 641 -51.27 14.68 -12.84
CA GLN A 641 -51.72 15.07 -11.50
C GLN A 641 -52.78 16.18 -11.49
N GLY A 642 -53.18 16.68 -12.66
CA GLY A 642 -54.17 17.77 -12.80
C GLY A 642 -53.64 19.17 -12.50
N LEU A 643 -52.31 19.38 -12.46
CA LEU A 643 -51.67 20.66 -12.15
C LEU A 643 -51.28 21.45 -13.42
N GLU A 644 -52.27 21.90 -14.17
CA GLU A 644 -52.08 22.46 -15.52
C GLU A 644 -51.25 23.75 -15.57
N GLU A 645 -51.48 24.68 -14.65
CA GLU A 645 -50.72 25.95 -14.61
C GLU A 645 -49.23 25.74 -14.33
N ARG A 646 -48.89 24.75 -13.48
CA ARG A 646 -47.49 24.37 -13.24
C ARG A 646 -46.89 23.69 -14.47
N ALA A 647 -47.67 22.88 -15.19
CA ALA A 647 -47.22 22.25 -16.42
C ALA A 647 -46.90 23.28 -17.52
N LYS A 648 -47.76 24.30 -17.71
CA LYS A 648 -47.50 25.42 -18.64
C LYS A 648 -46.21 26.15 -18.30
N LYS A 649 -45.98 26.44 -17.02
CA LYS A 649 -44.76 27.10 -16.55
C LYS A 649 -43.51 26.25 -16.84
N SER A 650 -43.60 24.94 -16.66
CA SER A 650 -42.50 24.02 -17.02
C SER A 650 -42.23 23.98 -18.53
N LEU A 651 -43.27 23.97 -19.37
CA LEU A 651 -43.10 23.97 -20.84
C LEU A 651 -42.45 25.26 -21.34
N ARG A 652 -42.88 26.42 -20.80
CA ARG A 652 -42.28 27.72 -21.14
C ARG A 652 -40.81 27.82 -20.70
N TYR A 653 -40.44 27.17 -19.61
CA TYR A 653 -39.04 27.12 -19.17
C TYR A 653 -38.14 26.39 -20.19
N PHE A 654 -38.58 25.25 -20.72
CA PHE A 654 -37.78 24.46 -21.68
C PHE A 654 -37.85 24.96 -23.13
N ASN A 655 -39.02 25.41 -23.59
CA ASN A 655 -39.26 25.77 -24.99
C ASN A 655 -39.25 27.29 -25.25
N GLY A 656 -39.16 28.11 -24.19
CA GLY A 656 -39.22 29.56 -24.27
C GLY A 656 -40.65 30.13 -24.25
N ASN A 657 -40.75 31.45 -24.07
CA ASN A 657 -42.03 32.14 -23.87
C ASN A 657 -42.95 32.20 -25.11
N GLY A 658 -42.43 31.91 -26.31
CA GLY A 658 -43.19 31.94 -27.58
C GLY A 658 -43.79 30.59 -28.00
N PHE A 659 -43.68 29.55 -27.18
CA PHE A 659 -44.16 28.21 -27.48
C PHE A 659 -45.65 28.05 -27.16
N ASP A 660 -46.42 27.42 -28.05
CA ASP A 660 -47.85 27.16 -27.86
C ASP A 660 -48.08 26.04 -26.82
N SER A 661 -48.09 26.44 -25.54
CA SER A 661 -48.25 25.52 -24.42
C SER A 661 -49.62 24.87 -24.35
N ASP A 662 -50.64 25.46 -24.95
CA ASP A 662 -52.03 25.01 -24.81
C ASP A 662 -52.36 23.85 -25.75
N SER A 663 -51.85 23.87 -26.99
CA SER A 663 -52.00 22.76 -27.94
C SER A 663 -51.23 21.50 -27.52
N GLU A 664 -50.04 21.66 -26.93
CA GLU A 664 -49.25 20.51 -26.47
C GLU A 664 -49.89 19.84 -25.23
N ILE A 665 -50.43 20.62 -24.29
CA ILE A 665 -51.20 20.08 -23.16
C ILE A 665 -52.47 19.37 -23.64
N PHE A 666 -53.14 19.90 -24.66
CA PHE A 666 -54.29 19.22 -25.27
C PHE A 666 -53.90 17.86 -25.86
N ASN A 667 -52.79 17.78 -26.61
CA ASN A 667 -52.25 16.52 -27.12
C ASN A 667 -51.86 15.55 -25.99
N MET A 668 -51.26 16.03 -24.90
CA MET A 668 -50.93 15.19 -23.75
C MET A 668 -52.19 14.64 -23.06
N LYS A 669 -53.24 15.45 -22.91
CA LYS A 669 -54.53 15.01 -22.36
C LYS A 669 -55.20 13.96 -23.25
N GLN A 670 -55.14 14.14 -24.57
CA GLN A 670 -55.71 13.20 -25.53
C GLN A 670 -55.01 11.83 -25.50
N ASN A 671 -53.70 11.81 -25.22
CA ASN A 671 -52.91 10.58 -25.07
C ASN A 671 -53.05 9.93 -23.67
N ASN A 672 -53.41 10.69 -22.62
CA ASN A 672 -53.41 10.25 -21.22
C ASN A 672 -54.80 9.80 -20.67
N ILE A 673 -55.78 9.49 -21.52
CA ILE A 673 -57.21 9.34 -21.12
C ILE A 673 -57.50 8.18 -20.13
N THR A 674 -56.58 7.25 -19.84
CA THR A 674 -56.83 6.19 -18.82
C THR A 674 -55.60 5.91 -17.93
N LYS A 675 -55.70 6.30 -16.65
CA LYS A 675 -54.74 5.91 -15.61
C LYS A 675 -55.01 4.45 -15.20
N LEU A 676 -54.37 3.51 -15.89
CA LEU A 676 -54.44 2.08 -15.58
C LEU A 676 -53.64 1.77 -14.31
N SER A 677 -54.21 0.95 -13.42
CA SER A 677 -53.49 0.42 -12.26
C SER A 677 -52.35 -0.51 -12.69
N VAL A 678 -51.34 -0.69 -11.84
CA VAL A 678 -50.19 -1.58 -12.10
C VAL A 678 -50.65 -2.99 -12.47
N ARG A 679 -51.69 -3.50 -11.79
CA ARG A 679 -52.28 -4.82 -12.05
C ARG A 679 -52.89 -4.92 -13.45
N GLU A 680 -53.54 -3.85 -13.91
CA GLU A 680 -54.12 -3.78 -15.25
C GLU A 680 -53.03 -3.62 -16.33
N LYS A 681 -51.96 -2.87 -16.07
CA LYS A 681 -50.80 -2.77 -16.98
C LYS A 681 -50.10 -4.12 -17.16
N ILE A 682 -49.88 -4.86 -16.07
CA ILE A 682 -49.34 -6.22 -16.13
C ILE A 682 -50.34 -7.15 -16.84
N GLY A 683 -51.63 -7.01 -16.59
CA GLY A 683 -52.67 -7.75 -17.32
C GLY A 683 -52.66 -7.47 -18.83
N GLN A 684 -52.32 -6.25 -19.26
CA GLN A 684 -52.18 -5.90 -20.67
C GLN A 684 -50.94 -6.49 -21.35
N LEU A 685 -49.91 -6.91 -20.59
CA LEU A 685 -48.79 -7.70 -21.13
C LEU A 685 -49.20 -9.11 -21.58
N SER A 686 -50.45 -9.54 -21.36
CA SER A 686 -50.99 -10.74 -22.03
C SER A 686 -51.41 -10.49 -23.48
N LYS A 687 -51.60 -9.23 -23.88
CA LYS A 687 -52.09 -8.87 -25.22
C LYS A 687 -50.92 -8.72 -26.19
N TRP A 688 -50.94 -9.52 -27.26
CA TRP A 688 -49.90 -9.51 -28.29
C TRP A 688 -49.64 -8.13 -28.90
N ARG A 689 -50.66 -7.27 -29.03
CA ARG A 689 -50.54 -5.90 -29.56
C ARG A 689 -49.59 -5.02 -28.73
N VAL A 690 -49.52 -5.22 -27.42
CA VAL A 690 -48.66 -4.45 -26.50
C VAL A 690 -47.28 -5.10 -26.38
N VAL A 691 -47.21 -6.43 -26.33
CA VAL A 691 -45.95 -7.16 -26.17
C VAL A 691 -45.07 -7.12 -27.41
N LYS A 692 -45.66 -7.18 -28.61
CA LYS A 692 -44.92 -7.24 -29.88
C LYS A 692 -43.88 -6.11 -30.04
N PRO A 693 -44.20 -4.81 -29.91
CA PRO A 693 -43.20 -3.74 -30.02
C PRO A 693 -42.15 -3.81 -28.91
N ILE A 694 -42.55 -4.14 -27.67
CA ILE A 694 -41.63 -4.31 -26.53
C ILE A 694 -40.59 -5.38 -26.82
N LEU A 695 -41.02 -6.54 -27.33
CA LEU A 695 -40.11 -7.62 -27.68
C LEU A 695 -39.12 -7.20 -28.77
N ILE A 696 -39.59 -6.50 -29.81
CA ILE A 696 -38.77 -6.03 -30.94
C ILE A 696 -37.70 -5.03 -30.49
N ILE A 697 -38.08 -4.04 -29.69
CA ILE A 697 -37.12 -3.02 -29.22
C ILE A 697 -36.15 -3.65 -28.22
N THR A 698 -36.63 -4.60 -27.40
CA THR A 698 -35.79 -5.33 -26.45
C THR A 698 -34.76 -6.19 -27.17
N THR A 699 -35.14 -6.91 -28.23
CA THR A 699 -34.18 -7.68 -29.02
C THR A 699 -33.16 -6.78 -29.70
N LEU A 700 -33.57 -5.65 -30.29
CA LEU A 700 -32.65 -4.70 -30.92
C LEU A 700 -31.65 -4.11 -29.91
N ASN A 701 -32.09 -3.69 -28.73
CA ASN A 701 -31.21 -3.15 -27.71
C ASN A 701 -30.27 -4.19 -27.10
N ASN A 702 -30.66 -5.46 -27.07
CA ASN A 702 -29.82 -6.56 -26.56
C ASN A 702 -28.62 -6.89 -27.46
N PHE A 703 -28.59 -6.42 -28.71
CA PHE A 703 -27.38 -6.50 -29.53
C PHE A 703 -26.25 -5.63 -28.99
N LYS A 704 -26.56 -4.60 -28.20
CA LYS A 704 -25.57 -3.74 -27.54
C LYS A 704 -24.63 -4.55 -26.63
N PRO A 705 -25.10 -5.31 -25.62
CA PRO A 705 -24.20 -6.17 -24.83
C PRO A 705 -23.67 -7.38 -25.61
N LEU A 706 -24.44 -7.96 -26.54
CA LEU A 706 -23.99 -9.11 -27.34
C LEU A 706 -22.86 -8.79 -28.32
N SER A 707 -22.69 -7.52 -28.70
CA SER A 707 -21.54 -7.04 -29.47
C SER A 707 -20.21 -7.09 -28.71
N GLY A 708 -20.20 -7.61 -27.47
CA GLY A 708 -19.01 -7.73 -26.64
C GLY A 708 -18.64 -6.47 -25.87
N TYR A 709 -19.41 -5.39 -26.00
CA TYR A 709 -19.10 -4.09 -25.40
C TYR A 709 -18.74 -4.15 -23.90
N PRO A 710 -19.56 -4.77 -23.02
CA PRO A 710 -19.27 -4.81 -21.58
C PRO A 710 -17.95 -5.52 -21.25
N PHE A 711 -17.60 -6.55 -22.02
CA PHE A 711 -16.33 -7.27 -21.89
C PHE A 711 -15.15 -6.43 -22.41
N ILE A 712 -15.27 -5.89 -23.64
CA ILE A 712 -14.19 -5.14 -24.31
C ILE A 712 -13.84 -3.88 -23.52
N ILE A 713 -14.82 -3.15 -22.99
CA ILE A 713 -14.52 -1.94 -22.20
C ILE A 713 -13.92 -2.26 -20.83
N THR A 714 -14.39 -3.31 -20.16
CA THR A 714 -13.93 -3.66 -18.80
C THR A 714 -12.51 -4.23 -18.82
N PHE A 715 -12.17 -5.01 -19.84
CA PHE A 715 -10.90 -5.73 -19.97
C PHE A 715 -10.02 -5.19 -21.11
N SER A 716 -10.23 -3.95 -21.56
CA SER A 716 -9.49 -3.32 -22.67
C SER A 716 -7.98 -3.36 -22.48
N SER A 717 -7.49 -3.05 -21.27
CA SER A 717 -6.07 -3.10 -20.91
C SER A 717 -5.51 -4.52 -20.96
N GLN A 718 -6.27 -5.51 -20.52
CA GLN A 718 -5.88 -6.93 -20.58
C GLN A 718 -5.85 -7.44 -22.03
N ILE A 719 -6.84 -7.08 -22.85
CA ILE A 719 -6.90 -7.44 -24.28
C ILE A 719 -5.70 -6.85 -25.02
N LEU A 720 -5.39 -5.59 -24.76
CA LEU A 720 -4.31 -4.85 -25.42
C LEU A 720 -2.93 -5.12 -24.79
N SER A 721 -2.85 -5.82 -23.65
CA SER A 721 -1.58 -6.18 -23.00
C SER A 721 -0.66 -7.04 -23.88
N LYS A 722 -1.25 -7.80 -24.82
CA LYS A 722 -0.52 -8.69 -25.73
C LYS A 722 0.16 -7.96 -26.89
N GLN A 723 -0.13 -6.68 -27.12
CA GLN A 723 0.54 -5.90 -28.15
C GLN A 723 1.92 -5.43 -27.66
N ARG A 724 2.87 -5.27 -28.59
CA ARG A 724 4.16 -4.60 -28.31
C ARG A 724 4.04 -3.13 -28.78
N GLY A 725 4.58 -2.17 -28.03
CA GLY A 725 4.60 -0.76 -28.47
C GLY A 725 4.17 0.25 -27.40
N LEU A 726 2.87 0.35 -27.12
CA LEU A 726 2.33 1.29 -26.14
C LEU A 726 2.03 0.60 -24.80
N PRO A 727 2.23 1.29 -23.65
CA PRO A 727 1.73 0.83 -22.37
C PRO A 727 0.23 0.48 -22.45
N PRO A 728 -0.22 -0.66 -21.90
CA PRO A 728 -1.60 -1.14 -22.07
C PRO A 728 -2.66 -0.13 -21.63
N ASN A 729 -2.37 0.64 -20.58
CA ASN A 729 -3.27 1.69 -20.07
C ASN A 729 -3.47 2.85 -21.07
N ILE A 730 -2.42 3.22 -21.80
CA ILE A 730 -2.48 4.28 -22.82
C ILE A 730 -3.21 3.76 -24.07
N ALA A 731 -2.97 2.51 -24.45
CA ALA A 731 -3.71 1.92 -25.56
C ALA A 731 -5.19 1.71 -25.26
N ALA A 732 -5.53 1.36 -24.01
CA ALA A 732 -6.91 1.23 -23.55
C ALA A 732 -7.71 2.55 -23.64
N LEU A 733 -7.04 3.71 -23.54
CA LEU A 733 -7.65 5.04 -23.68
C LEU A 733 -8.23 5.29 -25.09
N VAL A 734 -7.73 4.61 -26.12
CA VAL A 734 -8.21 4.78 -27.50
C VAL A 734 -9.69 4.41 -27.61
N LEU A 735 -10.09 3.29 -27.00
CA LEU A 735 -11.47 2.80 -27.07
C LEU A 735 -12.52 3.84 -26.63
N PRO A 736 -12.50 4.39 -25.40
CA PRO A 736 -13.50 5.34 -24.94
C PRO A 736 -13.46 6.66 -25.74
N ILE A 737 -12.29 7.12 -26.20
CA ILE A 737 -12.17 8.31 -27.05
C ILE A 737 -12.90 8.08 -28.38
N MET A 738 -12.66 6.95 -29.03
CA MET A 738 -13.28 6.65 -30.31
C MET A 738 -14.80 6.44 -30.18
N ILE A 739 -15.26 5.86 -29.07
CA ILE A 739 -16.71 5.77 -28.77
C ILE A 739 -17.31 7.16 -28.55
N LEU A 740 -16.61 8.06 -27.86
CA LEU A 740 -17.07 9.45 -27.66
C LEU A 740 -17.22 10.18 -29.00
N ILE A 741 -16.21 10.10 -29.87
CA ILE A 741 -16.24 10.66 -31.22
C ILE A 741 -17.41 10.06 -32.01
N GLY A 742 -17.58 8.74 -31.95
CA GLY A 742 -18.68 8.04 -32.59
C GLY A 742 -20.06 8.53 -32.11
N ASN A 743 -20.22 8.78 -30.81
CA ASN A 743 -21.47 9.31 -30.26
C ASN A 743 -21.74 10.78 -30.68
N ILE A 744 -20.71 11.62 -30.78
CA ILE A 744 -20.87 13.00 -31.30
C ILE A 744 -21.41 12.97 -32.73
N LEU A 745 -20.83 12.11 -33.58
CA LEU A 745 -21.30 11.90 -34.95
C LEU A 745 -22.70 11.28 -34.98
N GLY A 746 -22.93 10.24 -34.18
CA GLY A 746 -24.21 9.55 -34.06
C GLY A 746 -25.36 10.49 -33.68
N GLN A 747 -25.16 11.36 -32.70
CA GLN A 747 -26.17 12.34 -32.26
C GLN A 747 -26.62 13.28 -33.39
N GLN A 748 -25.70 13.72 -34.26
CA GLN A 748 -26.04 14.55 -35.42
C GLN A 748 -26.78 13.75 -36.50
N ILE A 749 -26.31 12.53 -36.78
CA ILE A 749 -26.81 11.70 -37.88
C ILE A 749 -28.21 11.14 -37.56
N VAL A 750 -28.48 10.74 -36.32
CA VAL A 750 -29.75 10.18 -35.85
C VAL A 750 -30.95 11.11 -36.07
N SER A 751 -30.73 12.43 -36.11
CA SER A 751 -31.78 13.42 -36.34
C SER A 751 -32.10 13.67 -37.81
N HIS A 752 -31.17 13.37 -38.73
CA HIS A 752 -31.30 13.71 -40.15
C HIS A 752 -31.45 12.48 -41.06
N PHE A 753 -30.94 11.32 -40.65
CA PHE A 753 -30.88 10.11 -41.46
C PHE A 753 -31.78 8.99 -40.94
N ASN A 754 -32.12 8.05 -41.82
CA ASN A 754 -32.92 6.89 -41.46
C ASN A 754 -32.14 5.95 -40.53
N LEU A 755 -32.67 5.71 -39.33
CA LEU A 755 -32.10 4.85 -38.28
C LEU A 755 -31.69 3.47 -38.82
N LYS A 756 -32.47 2.89 -39.72
CA LYS A 756 -32.18 1.59 -40.34
C LYS A 756 -30.85 1.57 -41.09
N LYS A 757 -30.60 2.61 -41.88
CA LYS A 757 -29.38 2.71 -42.70
C LYS A 757 -28.14 2.95 -41.83
N ILE A 758 -28.31 3.70 -40.74
CA ILE A 758 -27.23 3.93 -39.77
C ILE A 758 -26.88 2.61 -39.11
N LEU A 759 -27.88 1.88 -38.59
CA LEU A 759 -27.64 0.65 -37.84
C LEU A 759 -26.94 -0.40 -38.71
N ILE A 760 -27.48 -0.71 -39.89
CA ILE A 760 -26.87 -1.69 -40.80
C ILE A 760 -25.44 -1.31 -41.19
N SER A 761 -25.18 -0.04 -41.51
CA SER A 761 -23.83 0.38 -41.93
C SER A 761 -22.83 0.26 -40.77
N THR A 762 -23.23 0.63 -39.55
CA THR A 762 -22.39 0.50 -38.35
C THR A 762 -22.19 -0.95 -37.91
N THR A 763 -23.19 -1.81 -38.05
CA THR A 763 -23.11 -3.25 -37.74
C THR A 763 -22.14 -3.98 -38.69
N VAL A 764 -22.09 -3.58 -39.97
CA VAL A 764 -21.08 -4.09 -40.92
C VAL A 764 -19.66 -3.67 -40.51
N LEU A 765 -19.45 -2.44 -40.06
CA LEU A 765 -18.14 -1.99 -39.56
C LEU A 765 -17.74 -2.69 -38.26
N LEU A 766 -18.70 -2.93 -37.36
CA LEU A 766 -18.48 -3.74 -36.16
C LEU A 766 -18.04 -5.16 -36.52
N LEU A 767 -18.68 -5.79 -37.51
CA LEU A 767 -18.29 -7.11 -37.98
C LEU A 767 -16.84 -7.11 -38.49
N LEU A 768 -16.48 -6.12 -39.30
CA LEU A 768 -15.12 -5.99 -39.83
C LEU A 768 -14.07 -5.87 -38.71
N SER A 769 -14.37 -5.12 -37.65
CA SER A 769 -13.48 -4.99 -36.49
C SER A 769 -13.28 -6.34 -35.74
N HIS A 770 -14.34 -7.12 -35.52
CA HIS A 770 -14.23 -8.41 -34.84
C HIS A 770 -13.50 -9.45 -35.68
N LEU A 771 -13.75 -9.49 -37.00
CA LEU A 771 -13.00 -10.35 -37.91
C LEU A 771 -11.52 -9.98 -37.94
N SER A 772 -11.22 -8.68 -37.97
CA SER A 772 -9.84 -8.18 -37.89
C SER A 772 -9.14 -8.60 -36.58
N MET A 773 -9.82 -8.50 -35.42
CA MET A 773 -9.27 -8.99 -34.14
C MET A 773 -9.11 -10.51 -34.10
N THR A 774 -10.04 -11.25 -34.69
CA THR A 774 -9.99 -12.72 -34.77
C THR A 774 -8.79 -13.18 -35.59
N ILE A 775 -8.55 -12.54 -36.74
CA ILE A 775 -7.39 -12.81 -37.60
C ILE A 775 -6.09 -12.49 -36.87
N TYR A 776 -6.03 -11.35 -36.17
CA TYR A 776 -4.84 -10.98 -35.38
C TYR A 776 -4.50 -12.05 -34.33
N PHE A 777 -5.47 -12.48 -33.51
CA PHE A 777 -5.21 -13.50 -32.49
C PHE A 777 -4.88 -14.86 -33.10
N ALA A 778 -5.53 -15.24 -34.22
CA ALA A 778 -5.21 -16.49 -34.91
C ALA A 778 -3.76 -16.51 -35.42
N ILE A 779 -3.28 -15.40 -35.99
CA ILE A 779 -1.89 -15.27 -36.44
C ILE A 779 -0.93 -15.26 -35.24
N ALA A 780 -1.27 -14.56 -34.17
CA ALA A 780 -0.45 -14.51 -32.96
C ALA A 780 -0.30 -15.89 -32.32
N ASP A 781 -1.39 -16.67 -32.22
CA ASP A 781 -1.40 -18.03 -31.68
C ASP A 781 -0.61 -18.99 -32.61
N TYR A 782 -0.76 -18.84 -33.94
CA TYR A 782 -0.01 -19.63 -34.92
C TYR A 782 1.50 -19.38 -34.85
N MET A 783 1.92 -18.12 -34.75
CA MET A 783 3.35 -17.77 -34.65
C MET A 783 3.99 -18.22 -33.34
N MET A 784 3.24 -18.19 -32.22
CA MET A 784 3.70 -18.81 -30.96
C MET A 784 3.98 -20.31 -31.14
N ASN A 785 3.09 -21.03 -31.84
CA ASN A 785 3.28 -22.46 -32.12
C ASN A 785 4.40 -22.74 -33.12
N CYS A 786 4.62 -21.89 -34.13
CA CYS A 786 5.71 -22.06 -35.11
C CYS A 786 7.09 -21.71 -34.56
N SER A 787 7.21 -20.80 -33.60
CA SER A 787 8.48 -20.48 -32.93
C SER A 787 9.10 -21.64 -32.14
N ILE A 788 8.36 -22.75 -31.99
CA ILE A 788 8.81 -24.00 -31.38
C ILE A 788 9.57 -24.88 -32.40
N HIS A 789 9.45 -24.64 -33.71
CA HIS A 789 9.94 -25.56 -34.74
C HIS A 789 10.89 -24.99 -35.81
N ASP A 790 10.92 -23.68 -36.13
CA ASP A 790 11.83 -23.16 -37.16
C ASP A 790 12.40 -21.75 -36.87
N ASP A 791 13.69 -21.57 -37.19
CA ASP A 791 14.50 -20.33 -37.16
C ASP A 791 14.05 -19.31 -38.24
N VAL A 792 12.78 -18.88 -38.21
CA VAL A 792 12.31 -17.79 -39.08
C VAL A 792 12.16 -16.50 -38.25
N ASP A 793 12.76 -15.42 -38.74
CA ASP A 793 12.79 -14.06 -38.16
C ASP A 793 11.38 -13.52 -37.81
N GLY A 794 10.84 -13.92 -36.66
CA GLY A 794 9.60 -13.41 -36.08
C GLY A 794 9.67 -11.93 -35.64
N SER A 795 10.83 -11.29 -35.80
CA SER A 795 11.08 -9.90 -35.42
C SER A 795 10.40 -8.90 -36.38
N SER A 796 10.34 -9.18 -37.68
CA SER A 796 9.83 -8.24 -38.70
C SER A 796 8.31 -8.05 -38.67
N PHE A 797 7.55 -9.14 -38.51
CA PHE A 797 6.08 -9.10 -38.40
C PHE A 797 5.62 -8.51 -37.06
N CYS A 798 6.37 -8.70 -35.97
CA CYS A 798 6.02 -8.15 -34.66
C CYS A 798 6.04 -6.61 -34.61
N TYR A 799 6.93 -5.94 -35.36
CA TYR A 799 6.98 -4.47 -35.37
C TYR A 799 5.82 -3.84 -36.16
N THR A 800 5.41 -4.43 -37.28
CA THR A 800 4.30 -3.91 -38.09
C THR A 800 2.92 -4.27 -37.53
N SER A 801 2.78 -5.41 -36.84
CA SER A 801 1.52 -5.85 -36.20
C SER A 801 1.22 -5.20 -34.84
N SER A 802 2.19 -4.46 -34.28
CA SER A 802 2.10 -3.80 -32.97
C SER A 802 0.87 -2.86 -32.82
N PHE A 803 0.44 -2.20 -33.91
CA PHE A 803 -0.69 -1.26 -33.91
C PHE A 803 -2.02 -1.87 -34.36
N TRP A 804 -2.02 -3.11 -34.88
CA TRP A 804 -3.22 -3.73 -35.44
C TRP A 804 -4.38 -3.82 -34.43
N PRO A 805 -4.18 -4.30 -33.18
CA PRO A 805 -5.26 -4.38 -32.21
C PRO A 805 -5.83 -3.01 -31.85
N ILE A 806 -4.98 -1.97 -31.82
CA ILE A 806 -5.38 -0.59 -31.53
C ILE A 806 -6.29 -0.08 -32.64
N LEU A 807 -5.90 -0.26 -33.90
CA LEU A 807 -6.68 0.19 -35.06
C LEU A 807 -8.03 -0.53 -35.12
N SER A 808 -8.05 -1.84 -34.86
CA SER A 808 -9.30 -2.61 -34.84
C SER A 808 -10.23 -2.18 -33.68
N THR A 809 -9.66 -1.93 -32.50
CA THR A 809 -10.40 -1.42 -31.33
C THR A 809 -10.92 0.01 -31.57
N ALA A 810 -10.17 0.84 -32.29
CA ALA A 810 -10.59 2.18 -32.69
C ALA A 810 -11.79 2.11 -33.66
N LEU A 811 -11.73 1.23 -34.67
CA LEU A 811 -12.82 1.00 -35.60
C LEU A 811 -14.08 0.49 -34.88
N TYR A 812 -13.91 -0.45 -33.95
CA TYR A 812 -14.99 -0.93 -33.08
C TYR A 812 -15.62 0.25 -32.32
N GLY A 813 -14.80 1.08 -31.68
CA GLY A 813 -15.26 2.21 -30.87
C GLY A 813 -16.12 3.22 -31.64
N ILE A 814 -15.65 3.69 -32.80
CA ILE A 814 -16.42 4.62 -33.64
C ILE A 814 -17.75 4.00 -34.06
N SER A 815 -17.70 2.77 -34.57
CA SER A 815 -18.85 2.08 -35.14
C SER A 815 -19.93 1.82 -34.08
N TYR A 816 -19.51 1.39 -32.89
CA TYR A 816 -20.39 1.18 -31.75
C TYR A 816 -21.07 2.49 -31.30
N GLY A 817 -20.31 3.58 -31.17
CA GLY A 817 -20.84 4.89 -30.78
C GLY A 817 -21.83 5.48 -31.79
N MET A 818 -21.50 5.45 -33.08
CA MET A 818 -22.36 5.95 -34.15
C MET A 818 -23.65 5.13 -34.33
N GLY A 819 -23.59 3.83 -34.03
CA GLY A 819 -24.65 2.86 -34.28
C GLY A 819 -25.39 2.46 -33.01
N LEU A 820 -25.05 1.26 -32.52
CA LEU A 820 -25.75 0.57 -31.43
C LEU A 820 -25.93 1.43 -30.16
N ASP A 821 -25.01 2.33 -29.82
CA ASP A 821 -25.13 3.18 -28.63
C ASP A 821 -26.15 4.32 -28.84
N SER A 822 -25.88 5.21 -29.80
CA SER A 822 -26.71 6.41 -30.03
C SER A 822 -28.11 6.09 -30.58
N VAL A 823 -28.24 5.11 -31.48
CA VAL A 823 -29.52 4.70 -32.06
C VAL A 823 -30.42 4.03 -31.03
N SER A 824 -29.86 3.22 -30.13
CA SER A 824 -30.66 2.54 -29.10
C SER A 824 -31.34 3.54 -28.16
N TYR A 825 -30.59 4.52 -27.63
CA TYR A 825 -31.18 5.55 -26.77
C TYR A 825 -32.22 6.42 -27.49
N ALA A 826 -32.04 6.66 -28.80
CA ALA A 826 -33.04 7.35 -29.60
C ALA A 826 -34.33 6.52 -29.77
N LEU A 827 -34.22 5.21 -30.01
CA LEU A 827 -35.35 4.28 -30.11
C LEU A 827 -36.15 4.20 -28.80
N VAL A 828 -35.48 4.12 -27.64
CA VAL A 828 -36.13 4.15 -26.31
C VAL A 828 -36.99 5.41 -26.12
N GLY A 829 -36.57 6.53 -26.71
CA GLY A 829 -37.26 7.80 -26.63
C GLY A 829 -38.61 7.85 -27.35
N GLU A 830 -38.82 7.01 -28.37
CA GLU A 830 -39.96 7.12 -29.30
C GLU A 830 -40.89 5.92 -29.31
N ALA A 831 -40.38 4.73 -29.05
CA ALA A 831 -41.02 3.51 -29.49
C ALA A 831 -42.10 2.97 -28.53
N PHE A 832 -42.36 3.65 -27.41
CA PHE A 832 -43.32 3.21 -26.40
C PHE A 832 -44.43 4.23 -26.15
N ASP A 833 -45.67 3.74 -26.12
CA ASP A 833 -46.86 4.50 -25.69
C ASP A 833 -46.70 5.01 -24.26
N ALA A 834 -47.20 6.23 -23.99
CA ALA A 834 -47.06 6.92 -22.71
C ALA A 834 -47.49 6.08 -21.49
N ASN A 835 -48.53 5.25 -21.64
CA ASN A 835 -49.07 4.43 -20.54
C ASN A 835 -48.17 3.25 -20.12
N ASN A 836 -47.45 2.66 -21.09
CA ASN A 836 -46.62 1.47 -20.89
C ASN A 836 -45.12 1.77 -20.93
N ARG A 837 -44.73 3.01 -21.24
CA ARG A 837 -43.35 3.46 -21.41
C ARG A 837 -42.44 3.06 -20.24
N GLU A 838 -42.83 3.37 -19.01
CA GLU A 838 -41.99 3.07 -17.82
C GLU A 838 -41.70 1.57 -17.69
N LEU A 839 -42.74 0.74 -17.84
CA LEU A 839 -42.64 -0.72 -17.72
C LEU A 839 -41.81 -1.32 -18.86
N SER A 840 -42.01 -0.85 -20.08
CA SER A 840 -41.26 -1.32 -21.26
C SER A 840 -39.78 -0.97 -21.18
N ILE A 841 -39.46 0.27 -20.77
CA ILE A 841 -38.07 0.70 -20.56
C ILE A 841 -37.44 -0.10 -19.39
N CYS A 842 -38.22 -0.45 -18.37
CA CYS A 842 -37.72 -1.27 -17.26
C CYS A 842 -37.34 -2.67 -17.76
N ILE A 843 -38.21 -3.34 -18.53
CA ILE A 843 -37.94 -4.66 -19.12
C ILE A 843 -36.69 -4.57 -20.01
N LEU A 844 -36.62 -3.55 -20.85
CA LEU A 844 -35.50 -3.30 -21.76
C LEU A 844 -34.15 -3.24 -21.03
N HIS A 845 -34.06 -2.42 -19.98
CA HIS A 845 -32.83 -2.26 -19.20
C HIS A 845 -32.53 -3.51 -18.36
N THR A 846 -33.55 -4.16 -17.79
CA THR A 846 -33.38 -5.38 -16.97
C THR A 846 -32.76 -6.50 -17.80
N VAL A 847 -33.31 -6.77 -18.99
CA VAL A 847 -32.77 -7.80 -19.89
C VAL A 847 -31.36 -7.42 -20.37
N GLY A 848 -31.13 -6.15 -20.73
CA GLY A 848 -29.81 -5.68 -21.13
C GLY A 848 -28.74 -5.83 -20.03
N THR A 849 -29.07 -5.53 -18.77
CA THR A 849 -28.16 -5.72 -17.62
C THR A 849 -27.87 -7.19 -17.35
N LEU A 850 -28.87 -8.07 -17.45
CA LEU A 850 -28.70 -9.51 -17.28
C LEU A 850 -27.74 -10.08 -18.34
N ILE A 851 -27.93 -9.71 -19.61
CA ILE A 851 -27.03 -10.13 -20.70
C ILE A 851 -25.63 -9.57 -20.49
N SER A 852 -25.50 -8.33 -20.00
CA SER A 852 -24.19 -7.72 -19.71
C SER A 852 -23.42 -8.50 -18.65
N ILE A 853 -24.08 -8.96 -17.58
CA ILE A 853 -23.47 -9.83 -16.55
C ILE A 853 -22.97 -11.14 -17.18
N ILE A 854 -23.82 -11.79 -17.98
CA ILE A 854 -23.46 -13.06 -18.65
C ILE A 854 -22.26 -12.84 -19.56
N VAL A 855 -22.25 -11.77 -20.37
CA VAL A 855 -21.15 -11.47 -21.29
C VAL A 855 -19.85 -11.22 -20.54
N ILE A 856 -19.85 -10.42 -19.47
CA ILE A 856 -18.64 -10.12 -18.68
C ILE A 856 -18.06 -11.40 -18.07
N VAL A 857 -18.90 -12.20 -17.39
CA VAL A 857 -18.44 -13.37 -16.64
C VAL A 857 -18.00 -14.48 -17.59
N LEU A 858 -18.83 -14.82 -18.57
CA LEU A 858 -18.57 -15.92 -19.50
C LEU A 858 -17.39 -15.62 -20.43
N PHE A 859 -17.32 -14.43 -21.03
CA PHE A 859 -16.28 -14.13 -22.01
C PHE A 859 -14.92 -13.84 -21.37
N GLN A 860 -14.88 -13.38 -20.11
CA GLN A 860 -13.62 -13.32 -19.38
C GLN A 860 -13.04 -14.71 -19.13
N TYR A 861 -13.90 -15.69 -18.82
CA TYR A 861 -13.49 -17.08 -18.70
C TYR A 861 -13.01 -17.63 -20.04
N ILE A 862 -13.78 -17.46 -21.13
CA ILE A 862 -13.40 -17.94 -22.47
C ILE A 862 -12.09 -17.31 -22.94
N PHE A 863 -11.92 -16.00 -22.77
CA PHE A 863 -10.71 -15.29 -23.20
C PHE A 863 -9.46 -15.76 -22.46
N THR A 864 -9.58 -16.05 -21.16
CA THR A 864 -8.45 -16.47 -20.32
C THR A 864 -8.03 -17.91 -20.62
N TYR A 865 -8.99 -18.83 -20.78
CA TYR A 865 -8.70 -20.27 -20.91
C TYR A 865 -8.58 -20.75 -22.36
N VAL A 866 -9.36 -20.18 -23.29
CA VAL A 866 -9.44 -20.63 -24.69
C VAL A 866 -8.72 -19.68 -25.64
N GLY A 867 -8.59 -18.40 -25.27
CA GLY A 867 -7.84 -17.39 -26.03
C GLY A 867 -8.71 -16.41 -26.82
N GLY A 868 -8.04 -15.44 -27.44
CA GLY A 868 -8.68 -14.30 -28.11
C GLY A 868 -9.42 -14.68 -29.40
N THR A 869 -8.89 -15.66 -30.15
CA THR A 869 -9.42 -16.07 -31.46
C THR A 869 -10.89 -16.50 -31.38
N LEU A 870 -11.22 -17.42 -30.47
CA LEU A 870 -12.60 -17.88 -30.29
C LEU A 870 -13.50 -16.77 -29.72
N THR A 871 -12.98 -15.98 -28.78
CA THR A 871 -13.71 -14.90 -28.12
C THR A 871 -14.26 -13.89 -29.12
N PHE A 872 -13.39 -13.34 -29.99
CA PHE A 872 -13.80 -12.36 -31.00
C PHE A 872 -14.56 -13.00 -32.17
N GLY A 873 -14.30 -14.29 -32.47
CA GLY A 873 -15.07 -15.05 -33.45
C GLY A 873 -16.55 -15.22 -33.05
N ILE A 874 -16.82 -15.51 -31.78
CA ILE A 874 -18.20 -15.61 -31.27
C ILE A 874 -18.91 -14.25 -31.31
N PHE A 875 -18.23 -13.15 -30.96
CA PHE A 875 -18.81 -11.81 -31.09
C PHE A 875 -19.10 -11.46 -32.55
N ALA A 876 -18.24 -11.84 -33.50
CA ALA A 876 -18.51 -11.67 -34.93
C ALA A 876 -19.80 -12.39 -35.35
N LEU A 877 -20.04 -13.61 -34.87
CA LEU A 877 -21.28 -14.36 -35.14
C LEU A 877 -22.51 -13.66 -34.55
N PHE A 878 -22.43 -13.12 -33.34
CA PHE A 878 -23.54 -12.34 -32.77
C PHE A 878 -23.83 -11.07 -33.58
N VAL A 879 -22.80 -10.36 -34.03
CA VAL A 879 -22.96 -9.16 -34.88
C VAL A 879 -23.56 -9.54 -36.25
N ILE A 880 -23.13 -10.65 -36.87
CA ILE A 880 -23.76 -11.16 -38.11
C ILE A 880 -25.23 -11.47 -37.88
N SER A 881 -25.55 -12.11 -36.76
CA SER A 881 -26.93 -12.48 -36.43
C SER A 881 -27.83 -11.26 -36.27
N ALA A 882 -27.30 -10.07 -35.96
CA ALA A 882 -28.07 -8.84 -35.81
C ALA A 882 -28.61 -8.31 -37.15
N LEU A 883 -27.86 -8.45 -38.25
CA LEU A 883 -28.20 -7.84 -39.55
C LEU A 883 -29.61 -8.19 -40.07
N PRO A 884 -30.06 -9.47 -40.05
CA PRO A 884 -31.44 -9.81 -40.39
C PRO A 884 -32.46 -9.12 -39.48
N PHE A 885 -32.23 -9.08 -38.16
CA PHE A 885 -33.14 -8.44 -37.23
C PHE A 885 -33.23 -6.93 -37.48
N GLU A 886 -32.11 -6.24 -37.68
CA GLU A 886 -32.09 -4.81 -38.01
C GLU A 886 -32.78 -4.51 -39.34
N TYR A 887 -32.61 -5.39 -40.34
CA TYR A 887 -33.21 -5.23 -41.66
C TYR A 887 -34.74 -5.42 -41.65
N TYR A 888 -35.23 -6.44 -40.94
CA TYR A 888 -36.66 -6.78 -40.93
C TYR A 888 -37.44 -6.03 -39.85
N LEU A 889 -36.88 -5.84 -38.65
CA LEU A 889 -37.62 -5.32 -37.51
C LEU A 889 -37.76 -3.80 -37.47
N ILE A 890 -36.83 -3.03 -38.06
CA ILE A 890 -36.94 -1.55 -38.07
C ILE A 890 -38.03 -1.07 -39.04
N ASN A 891 -38.44 -1.90 -40.00
CA ASN A 891 -39.56 -1.59 -40.88
C ASN A 891 -40.94 -1.78 -40.22
N TYR A 892 -40.98 -2.50 -39.08
CA TYR A 892 -42.19 -2.78 -38.30
C TYR A 892 -42.33 -1.79 -37.15
#